data_AF-A0A804IQZ8-F1
#
_entry.id   AF-A0A804IQZ8-F1
#
_cell.length_a   1.000
_cell.length_b   1.000
_cell.length_c   1.000
_cell.angle_alpha   90.00
_cell.angle_beta   90.00
_cell.angle_gamma   90.00
#
_symmetry.space_group_name_H-M   'P 1'
#
loop_
_entity.id
_entity.type
_entity.pdbx_description
1 polymer ?
#
loop_
_entity_poly.entity_id
_entity_poly.type
_entity_poly.pdbx_seq_one_letter_code
_entity_poly.pdbx_strand_id
1 'polypeptide(L)'
;MVPDAAAADEEKCLADGMGRLQHNAFYMHRALDSNNLKDALRYAGQMLSELRTSSLSPHKYYELYMRAFDELRKVEMFFVEETKRGSYSVTDLYELVQHAANILPRLYLLCTVGSVYIKSKEAPTKDVLKDLVEMCRGIQHPVRGLFLRSYLSQISRDKLPDIGSEFEGGANTDNDAIEFVLQNFTEMNKLWVRMQYQGPTGEKAKRGKERSELRDLVGKNLHVLSQLEGVDLDMYKETVLPRILEQVVNCKDELAQHYLMDCIIQVFPDEYHLQTLETLLSAFPQLQPTVDIKTVLSLLMDRLSNYAVSSTEVLPEFLQAEAFAKLNSAVGEVIEAQVDMPISGVITLYVSLLTFTLRIHPDRLDYTDQILGACVQRLSGKTKLEDSKATKQIIALLSAPLEKYKDISTALNLPNYPRVMDHLDNATNKVMSAIIIQNIMKNNTCISTADKVDTLFELIKGLVKETDEAQDDELDEEDFKEEQNSVARLIHMLCTDDAEEMFKIICTVRKHILLGGPKRLAFTVPPLVFSALKLLRHLRNQDGDVNGQEVSVTQKKIFQLLHQTIEALSSVPSPELALRLYLQCAEAANDCGLEPVSYEFLTQAFILYEEEMADSKVQVTAIHLIIGTLQRMNVFGIENRDTLTHKATGYSAKLLKKPDQCRAVYACSHLFWVNEQDGVKDGERVLLCLKRALRIANAAQQMNATRGSSGHVTLFIEMLNKYLYFLEKGNPQITSSVIHDLIDHIRTEIQSDNTTSDPSDNAFFSSTMRYIEFHKQKGGSISESYEQIKV
;
A
#
# COMPACT_ATOMS: atom_id res chain seq x y z
N MET A 1 14.64 -4.32 40.98
CA MET A 1 15.27 -5.54 40.46
C MET A 1 16.00 -6.22 41.60
N VAL A 2 15.31 -7.10 42.33
CA VAL A 2 15.94 -8.05 43.25
C VAL A 2 16.17 -9.32 42.41
N PRO A 3 17.37 -9.90 42.35
CA PRO A 3 17.57 -11.16 41.65
C PRO A 3 16.77 -12.25 42.40
N ASP A 4 15.94 -12.99 41.68
CA ASP A 4 15.10 -14.06 42.21
C ASP A 4 15.96 -15.11 42.94
N ALA A 5 15.89 -15.15 44.27
CA ALA A 5 16.57 -16.18 45.07
C ALA A 5 16.16 -17.60 44.64
N ALA A 6 14.92 -17.77 44.16
CA ALA A 6 14.42 -19.02 43.60
C ALA A 6 15.14 -19.47 42.31
N ALA A 7 15.57 -18.52 41.46
CA ALA A 7 16.27 -18.85 40.22
C ALA A 7 17.70 -19.36 40.49
N ALA A 8 18.38 -18.78 41.48
CA ALA A 8 19.71 -19.20 41.92
C ALA A 8 19.69 -20.59 42.59
N ASP A 9 18.65 -20.89 43.37
CA ASP A 9 18.47 -22.20 43.99
C ASP A 9 18.18 -23.30 42.96
N GLU A 10 17.41 -22.99 41.92
CA GLU A 10 17.17 -23.91 40.80
C GLU A 10 18.44 -24.19 39.98
N GLU A 11 19.29 -23.18 39.73
CA GLU A 11 20.57 -23.37 39.01
C GLU A 11 21.54 -24.25 39.79
N LYS A 12 21.61 -24.06 41.11
CA LYS A 12 22.40 -24.93 41.98
C LYS A 12 21.89 -26.37 41.96
N CYS A 13 20.57 -26.55 42.05
CA CYS A 13 19.95 -27.87 41.96
C CYS A 13 20.23 -28.57 40.63
N LEU A 14 20.22 -27.81 39.52
CA LEU A 14 20.57 -28.31 38.20
C LEU A 14 22.05 -28.72 38.12
N ALA A 15 22.97 -27.88 38.60
CA ALA A 15 24.40 -28.18 38.61
C ALA A 15 24.72 -29.43 39.45
N ASP A 16 24.11 -29.56 40.62
CA ASP A 16 24.24 -30.74 41.48
C ASP A 16 23.70 -32.00 40.79
N GLY A 17 22.53 -31.90 40.14
CA GLY A 17 21.93 -32.99 39.37
C GLY A 17 22.80 -33.42 38.18
N MET A 18 23.34 -32.46 37.42
CA MET A 18 24.25 -32.73 36.31
C MET A 18 25.55 -33.38 36.79
N GLY A 19 26.12 -32.93 37.92
CA GLY A 19 27.32 -33.50 38.51
C GLY A 19 27.13 -34.96 38.91
N ARG A 20 26.01 -35.29 39.56
CA ARG A 20 25.65 -36.68 39.92
C ARG A 20 25.39 -37.55 38.71
N LEU A 21 24.70 -37.00 37.70
CA LEU A 21 24.44 -37.69 36.44
C LEU A 21 25.77 -38.07 35.76
N GLN A 22 26.69 -37.13 35.60
CA GLN A 22 28.01 -37.37 35.00
C GLN A 22 28.84 -38.36 35.81
N HIS A 23 28.81 -38.25 37.14
CA HIS A 23 29.50 -39.19 38.02
C HIS A 23 29.00 -40.62 37.81
N ASN A 24 27.68 -40.83 37.83
CA ASN A 24 27.08 -42.14 37.60
C ASN A 24 27.28 -42.64 36.16
N ALA A 25 27.23 -41.75 35.17
CA ALA A 25 27.51 -42.08 33.76
C ALA A 25 28.95 -42.56 33.58
N PHE A 26 29.93 -41.97 34.26
CA PHE A 26 31.33 -42.43 34.21
C PHE A 26 31.49 -43.87 34.72
N TYR A 27 30.88 -44.18 35.87
CA TYR A 27 30.91 -45.56 36.40
C TYR A 27 30.11 -46.54 35.55
N MET A 28 29.01 -46.08 34.95
CA MET A 28 28.24 -46.84 33.97
C MET A 28 29.12 -47.23 32.78
N HIS A 29 29.82 -46.28 32.14
CA HIS A 29 30.73 -46.58 31.02
C HIS A 29 31.82 -47.55 31.39
N ARG A 30 32.47 -47.35 32.54
CA ARG A 30 33.50 -48.27 33.01
C ARG A 30 32.96 -49.69 33.24
N ALA A 31 31.72 -49.81 33.70
CA ALA A 31 31.06 -51.11 33.87
C ALA A 31 30.67 -51.75 32.53
N LEU A 32 30.26 -50.95 31.54
CA LEU A 32 30.01 -51.39 30.16
C LEU A 32 31.29 -51.90 29.50
N ASP A 33 32.41 -51.16 29.61
CA ASP A 33 33.72 -51.58 29.09
C ASP A 33 34.22 -52.89 29.74
N SER A 34 33.83 -53.12 30.99
CA SER A 34 34.17 -54.32 31.75
C SER A 34 33.16 -55.47 31.55
N ASN A 35 32.18 -55.32 30.65
CA ASN A 35 31.06 -56.27 30.42
C ASN A 35 30.28 -56.65 31.69
N ASN A 36 30.25 -55.79 32.71
CA ASN A 36 29.48 -56.03 33.94
C ASN A 36 28.11 -55.37 33.86
N LEU A 37 27.16 -56.10 33.24
CA LEU A 37 25.82 -55.60 32.95
C LEU A 37 25.00 -55.26 34.21
N LYS A 38 25.18 -55.98 35.32
CA LYS A 38 24.47 -55.71 36.59
C LYS A 38 24.88 -54.36 37.18
N ASP A 39 26.18 -54.09 37.24
CA ASP A 39 26.67 -52.80 37.74
C ASP A 39 26.35 -51.67 36.76
N ALA A 40 26.44 -51.92 35.45
CA ALA A 40 26.04 -50.95 34.43
C ALA A 40 24.57 -50.53 34.56
N LEU A 41 23.64 -51.49 34.70
CA LEU A 41 22.22 -51.20 34.92
C LEU A 41 21.95 -50.53 36.27
N ARG A 42 22.71 -50.88 37.32
CA ARG A 42 22.61 -50.19 38.62
C ARG A 42 22.99 -48.73 38.50
N TYR A 43 24.13 -48.42 37.87
CA TYR A 43 24.59 -47.04 37.68
C TYR A 43 23.69 -46.27 36.70
N ALA A 44 23.18 -46.91 35.64
CA ALA A 44 22.17 -46.33 34.76
C ALA A 44 20.86 -46.01 35.51
N GLY A 45 20.40 -46.92 36.38
CA GLY A 45 19.23 -46.70 37.22
C GLY A 45 19.41 -45.55 38.23
N GLN A 46 20.61 -45.40 38.79
CA GLN A 46 20.97 -44.29 39.67
C GLN A 46 21.08 -42.97 38.90
N MET A 47 21.68 -42.98 37.71
CA MET A 47 21.75 -41.83 36.81
C MET A 47 20.34 -41.31 36.47
N LEU A 48 19.44 -42.21 36.06
CA LEU A 48 18.06 -41.86 35.71
C LEU A 48 17.21 -41.47 36.92
N SER A 49 17.67 -41.79 38.15
CA SER A 49 16.95 -41.38 39.35
C SER A 49 16.97 -39.87 39.55
N GLU A 50 17.96 -39.16 38.99
CA GLU A 50 18.04 -37.69 39.01
C GLU A 50 16.90 -37.05 38.20
N LEU A 51 16.40 -37.72 37.15
CA LEU A 51 15.23 -37.27 36.36
C LEU A 51 13.92 -37.31 37.16
N ARG A 52 13.92 -37.85 38.38
CA ARG A 52 12.76 -37.85 39.29
C ARG A 52 12.60 -36.54 40.05
N THR A 53 13.48 -35.56 39.86
CA THR A 53 13.33 -34.26 40.51
C THR A 53 12.02 -33.56 40.08
N SER A 54 11.39 -32.83 41.02
CA SER A 54 10.23 -31.96 40.77
C SER A 54 10.59 -30.47 40.88
N SER A 55 11.81 -30.14 41.30
CA SER A 55 12.22 -28.78 41.65
C SER A 55 12.70 -27.95 40.46
N LEU A 56 12.86 -28.57 39.30
CA LEU A 56 13.36 -27.90 38.10
C LEU A 56 12.20 -27.39 37.24
N SER A 57 12.39 -26.19 36.67
CA SER A 57 11.55 -25.70 35.58
C SER A 57 11.70 -26.59 34.33
N PRO A 58 10.70 -26.62 33.43
CA PRO A 58 10.75 -27.45 32.22
C PRO A 58 11.98 -27.24 31.33
N HIS A 59 12.45 -26.00 31.18
CA HIS A 59 13.68 -25.70 30.43
C HIS A 59 14.92 -26.34 31.08
N LYS A 60 15.10 -26.17 32.39
CA LYS A 60 16.23 -26.78 33.12
C LYS A 60 16.12 -28.31 33.16
N TYR A 61 14.89 -28.82 33.26
CA TYR A 61 14.63 -30.25 33.15
C TYR A 61 14.99 -30.79 31.76
N TYR A 62 14.72 -30.04 30.68
CA TYR A 62 15.12 -30.40 29.33
C TYR A 62 16.64 -30.51 29.19
N GLU A 63 17.41 -29.59 29.77
CA GLU A 63 18.87 -29.69 29.78
C GLU A 63 19.38 -30.95 30.47
N LEU A 64 18.82 -31.27 31.66
CA LEU A 64 19.15 -32.49 32.38
C LEU A 64 18.74 -33.75 31.58
N TYR A 65 17.56 -33.71 30.96
CA TYR A 65 17.05 -34.78 30.10
C TYR A 65 17.96 -35.02 28.90
N MET A 66 18.42 -33.97 28.20
CA MET A 66 19.29 -34.12 27.03
C MET A 66 20.63 -34.78 27.38
N ARG A 67 21.19 -34.47 28.56
CA ARG A 67 22.39 -35.17 29.05
C ARG A 67 22.11 -36.63 29.36
N ALA A 68 21.01 -36.95 30.03
CA ALA A 68 20.63 -38.34 30.29
C ALA A 68 20.38 -39.11 28.98
N PHE A 69 19.77 -38.44 28.00
CA PHE A 69 19.44 -38.98 26.69
C PHE A 69 20.68 -39.39 25.90
N ASP A 70 21.71 -38.54 25.86
CA ASP A 70 22.97 -38.85 25.19
C ASP A 70 23.68 -40.06 25.81
N GLU A 71 23.61 -40.19 27.14
CA GLU A 71 24.17 -41.34 27.85
C GLU A 71 23.37 -42.63 27.60
N LEU A 72 22.03 -42.54 27.54
CA LEU A 72 21.18 -43.69 27.20
C LEU A 72 21.40 -44.18 25.77
N ARG A 73 21.71 -43.32 24.82
CA ARG A 73 22.06 -43.73 23.44
C ARG A 73 23.31 -44.62 23.41
N LYS A 74 24.30 -44.33 24.25
CA LYS A 74 25.51 -45.17 24.37
C LYS A 74 25.17 -46.54 24.95
N VAL A 75 24.26 -46.58 25.93
CA VAL A 75 23.73 -47.83 26.48
C VAL A 75 22.96 -48.64 25.42
N GLU A 76 22.13 -47.99 24.61
CA GLU A 76 21.42 -48.64 23.50
C GLU A 76 22.41 -49.26 22.49
N MET A 77 23.43 -48.50 22.06
CA MET A 77 24.46 -49.01 21.15
C MET A 77 25.18 -50.25 21.73
N PHE A 78 25.53 -50.21 23.01
CA PHE A 78 26.14 -51.36 23.68
C PHE A 78 25.23 -52.58 23.67
N PHE A 79 23.95 -52.43 23.99
CA PHE A 79 23.00 -53.55 23.93
C PHE A 79 22.83 -54.10 22.52
N VAL A 80 22.78 -53.25 21.49
CA VAL A 80 22.75 -53.71 20.08
C VAL A 80 24.00 -54.54 19.74
N GLU A 81 25.19 -54.11 20.18
CA GLU A 81 26.44 -54.84 19.92
C GLU A 81 26.49 -56.19 20.64
N GLU A 82 26.08 -56.24 21.91
CA GLU A 82 26.08 -57.46 22.71
C GLU A 82 25.03 -58.47 22.23
N THR A 83 23.87 -58.02 21.76
CA THR A 83 22.88 -58.87 21.10
C THR A 83 23.43 -59.46 19.80
N LYS A 84 24.15 -58.67 18.98
CA LYS A 84 24.80 -59.18 17.76
C LYS A 84 25.89 -60.22 18.05
N ARG A 85 26.56 -60.12 19.20
CA ARG A 85 27.57 -61.09 19.65
C ARG A 85 26.97 -62.37 20.23
N GLY A 86 25.66 -62.39 20.51
CA GLY A 86 24.96 -63.53 21.10
C GLY A 86 25.27 -63.74 22.60
N SER A 87 25.84 -62.74 23.28
CA SER A 87 26.25 -62.84 24.69
C SER A 87 25.06 -62.97 25.65
N TYR A 88 23.90 -62.40 25.28
CA TYR A 88 22.68 -62.34 26.10
C TYR A 88 21.44 -62.48 25.23
N SER A 89 20.39 -63.14 25.73
CA SER A 89 19.08 -63.14 25.08
C SER A 89 18.38 -61.80 25.33
N VAL A 90 17.69 -61.25 24.33
CA VAL A 90 17.02 -59.95 24.47
C VAL A 90 15.79 -60.06 25.38
N THR A 91 15.17 -61.23 25.43
CA THR A 91 14.05 -61.53 26.34
C THR A 91 14.48 -61.43 27.81
N ASP A 92 15.63 -62.02 28.17
CA ASP A 92 16.14 -61.94 29.54
C ASP A 92 16.52 -60.50 29.90
N LEU A 93 17.08 -59.73 28.96
CA LEU A 93 17.38 -58.32 29.17
C LEU A 93 16.10 -57.48 29.39
N TYR A 94 15.04 -57.77 28.64
CA TYR A 94 13.74 -57.08 28.75
C TYR A 94 13.07 -57.36 30.11
N GLU A 95 13.23 -58.56 30.66
CA GLU A 95 12.77 -58.88 32.03
C GLU A 95 13.68 -58.26 33.10
N LEU A 96 15.01 -58.33 32.91
CA LEU A 96 15.99 -57.86 33.89
C LEU A 96 15.84 -56.37 34.20
N VAL A 97 15.62 -55.54 33.19
CA VAL A 97 15.43 -54.09 33.38
C VAL A 97 14.14 -53.76 34.14
N GLN A 98 13.14 -54.64 34.16
CA GLN A 98 11.90 -54.45 34.90
C GLN A 98 12.07 -54.58 36.42
N HIS A 99 13.14 -55.24 36.88
CA HIS A 99 13.47 -55.34 38.31
C HIS A 99 13.98 -54.02 38.92
N ALA A 100 14.20 -52.97 38.11
CA ALA A 100 14.53 -51.65 38.62
C ALA A 100 13.42 -51.14 39.56
N ALA A 101 13.78 -50.83 40.80
CA ALA A 101 12.82 -50.51 41.87
C ALA A 101 11.97 -49.25 41.61
N ASN A 102 12.52 -48.26 40.88
CA ASN A 102 11.84 -47.01 40.58
C ASN A 102 11.25 -47.02 39.17
N ILE A 103 9.98 -46.61 39.05
CA ILE A 103 9.24 -46.66 37.78
C ILE A 103 9.85 -45.84 36.64
N LEU A 104 10.38 -44.64 36.91
CA LEU A 104 10.91 -43.75 35.87
C LEU A 104 12.21 -44.32 35.26
N PRO A 105 13.27 -44.65 36.04
CA PRO A 105 14.43 -45.37 35.51
C PRO A 105 14.07 -46.67 34.79
N ARG A 106 13.13 -47.43 35.37
CA ARG A 106 12.66 -48.69 34.77
C ARG A 106 12.12 -48.47 33.37
N LEU A 107 11.24 -47.49 33.17
CA LEU A 107 10.61 -47.28 31.86
C LEU A 107 11.58 -46.71 30.82
N TYR A 108 12.54 -45.86 31.19
CA TYR A 108 13.59 -45.43 30.27
C TYR A 108 14.46 -46.60 29.80
N LEU A 109 14.88 -47.47 30.73
CA LEU A 109 15.64 -48.69 30.40
C LEU A 109 14.79 -49.71 29.63
N LEU A 110 13.49 -49.80 29.93
CA LEU A 110 12.57 -50.65 29.19
C LEU A 110 12.40 -50.15 27.75
N CYS A 111 12.32 -48.83 27.53
CA CYS A 111 12.28 -48.25 26.19
C CYS A 111 13.58 -48.49 25.42
N THR A 112 14.77 -48.38 26.05
CA THR A 112 16.04 -48.69 25.38
C THR A 112 16.16 -50.16 25.02
N VAL A 113 15.79 -51.07 25.92
CA VAL A 113 15.85 -52.51 25.61
C VAL A 113 14.76 -52.89 24.61
N GLY A 114 13.56 -52.32 24.71
CA GLY A 114 12.49 -52.51 23.74
C GLY A 114 12.88 -52.09 22.32
N SER A 115 13.67 -51.01 22.19
CA SER A 115 14.31 -50.62 20.93
C SER A 115 15.17 -51.73 20.31
N VAL A 116 16.00 -52.36 21.16
CA VAL A 116 16.89 -53.45 20.76
C VAL A 116 16.10 -54.70 20.45
N TYR A 117 15.01 -54.95 21.19
CA TYR A 117 14.13 -56.09 21.00
C TYR A 117 13.37 -56.05 19.68
N ILE A 118 12.95 -54.85 19.26
CA ILE A 118 12.40 -54.65 17.92
C ILE A 118 13.47 -54.89 16.86
N LYS A 119 14.69 -54.36 17.05
CA LYS A 119 15.82 -54.53 16.12
C LYS A 119 16.29 -55.99 15.98
N SER A 120 16.19 -56.80 17.02
CA SER A 120 16.58 -58.22 16.99
C SER A 120 15.58 -59.11 16.25
N LYS A 121 14.37 -58.62 15.97
CA LYS A 121 13.25 -59.36 15.32
C LYS A 121 12.84 -60.63 16.08
N GLU A 122 13.15 -60.73 17.38
CA GLU A 122 12.81 -61.88 18.22
C GLU A 122 11.31 -61.91 18.61
N ALA A 123 10.65 -60.75 18.63
CA ALA A 123 9.22 -60.59 18.88
C ALA A 123 8.58 -59.68 17.83
N PRO A 124 7.26 -59.81 17.57
CA PRO A 124 6.56 -58.91 16.66
C PRO A 124 6.60 -57.47 17.21
N THR A 125 7.02 -56.54 16.36
CA THR A 125 7.16 -55.11 16.68
C THR A 125 5.89 -54.52 17.31
N LYS A 126 4.72 -54.93 16.82
CA LYS A 126 3.40 -54.53 17.33
C LYS A 126 3.26 -54.75 18.83
N ASP A 127 3.57 -55.95 19.32
CA ASP A 127 3.30 -56.32 20.71
C ASP A 127 4.24 -55.58 21.66
N VAL A 128 5.51 -55.42 21.26
CA VAL A 128 6.49 -54.65 22.03
C VAL A 128 6.11 -53.16 22.07
N LEU A 129 5.75 -52.56 20.94
CA LEU A 129 5.33 -51.16 20.89
C LEU A 129 4.06 -50.91 21.71
N LYS A 130 3.08 -51.82 21.63
CA LYS A 130 1.85 -51.74 22.41
C LYS A 130 2.12 -51.85 23.92
N ASP A 131 2.93 -52.82 24.34
CA ASP A 131 3.35 -52.99 25.73
C ASP A 131 4.06 -51.74 26.24
N LEU A 132 5.04 -51.20 25.50
CA LEU A 132 5.77 -50.00 25.90
C LEU A 132 4.86 -48.78 26.10
N VAL A 133 3.89 -48.54 25.19
CA VAL A 133 2.95 -47.40 25.32
C VAL A 133 2.00 -47.58 26.49
N GLU A 134 1.53 -48.81 26.73
CA GLU A 134 0.66 -49.15 27.86
C GLU A 134 1.41 -49.02 29.18
N MET A 135 2.64 -49.52 29.27
CA MET A 135 3.50 -49.40 30.45
C MET A 135 3.88 -47.94 30.74
N CYS A 136 4.04 -47.11 29.72
CA CYS A 136 4.23 -45.66 29.87
C CYS A 136 3.01 -44.94 30.47
N ARG A 137 1.81 -45.56 30.51
CA ARG A 137 0.67 -45.01 31.27
C ARG A 137 0.93 -44.98 32.78
N GLY A 138 1.91 -45.73 33.28
CA GLY A 138 2.29 -45.71 34.69
C GLY A 138 2.80 -44.36 35.21
N ILE A 139 3.23 -43.44 34.32
CA ILE A 139 3.69 -42.10 34.70
C ILE A 139 2.65 -41.05 34.34
N GLN A 140 1.92 -40.59 35.35
CA GLN A 140 0.89 -39.56 35.21
C GLN A 140 1.40 -38.14 35.51
N HIS A 141 2.67 -38.00 35.93
CA HIS A 141 3.29 -36.69 36.15
C HIS A 141 3.55 -36.00 34.79
N PRO A 142 3.01 -34.80 34.53
CA PRO A 142 3.05 -34.19 33.21
C PRO A 142 4.43 -34.04 32.57
N VAL A 143 5.37 -33.33 33.21
CA VAL A 143 6.70 -33.05 32.63
C VAL A 143 7.48 -34.36 32.37
N ARG A 144 7.59 -35.21 33.39
CA ARG A 144 8.26 -36.52 33.28
C ARG A 144 7.64 -37.44 32.24
N GLY A 145 6.30 -37.49 32.19
CA GLY A 145 5.56 -38.30 31.23
C GLY A 145 5.74 -37.79 29.81
N LEU A 146 5.72 -36.47 29.59
CA LEU A 146 5.97 -35.85 28.28
C LEU A 146 7.38 -36.18 27.77
N PHE A 147 8.41 -36.03 28.61
CA PHE A 147 9.79 -36.35 28.22
C PHE A 147 10.00 -37.86 28.00
N LEU A 148 9.42 -38.73 28.83
CA LEU A 148 9.49 -40.18 28.61
C LEU A 148 8.78 -40.59 27.31
N ARG A 149 7.62 -40.02 27.01
CA ARG A 149 6.87 -40.32 25.78
C ARG A 149 7.54 -39.72 24.53
N SER A 150 8.15 -38.55 24.66
CA SER A 150 9.02 -37.99 23.62
C SER A 150 10.23 -38.89 23.39
N TYR A 151 10.81 -39.45 24.45
CA TYR A 151 11.91 -40.40 24.35
C TYR A 151 11.50 -41.67 23.60
N LEU A 152 10.36 -42.26 23.98
CA LEU A 152 9.78 -43.41 23.30
C LEU A 152 9.59 -43.13 21.81
N SER A 153 9.02 -41.98 21.45
CA SER A 153 8.79 -41.58 20.05
C SER A 153 10.10 -41.45 19.26
N GLN A 154 11.16 -40.92 19.88
CA GLN A 154 12.45 -40.75 19.23
C GLN A 154 13.17 -42.07 19.01
N ILE A 155 13.03 -43.00 19.96
CA ILE A 155 13.61 -44.34 19.87
C ILE A 155 12.83 -45.24 18.92
N SER A 156 11.51 -45.08 18.82
CA SER A 156 10.71 -45.91 17.91
C SER A 156 10.74 -45.41 16.47
N ARG A 157 11.17 -44.17 16.20
CA ARG A 157 11.07 -43.52 14.89
C ARG A 157 11.66 -44.32 13.73
N ASP A 158 12.84 -44.92 13.89
CA ASP A 158 13.52 -45.75 12.87
C ASP A 158 13.01 -47.19 12.83
N LYS A 159 12.01 -47.53 13.65
CA LYS A 159 11.59 -48.92 13.95
C LYS A 159 10.07 -49.07 13.88
N LEU A 160 9.38 -48.08 13.33
CA LEU A 160 7.94 -48.18 13.16
C LEU A 160 7.62 -49.18 12.02
N PRO A 161 6.58 -50.00 12.22
CA PRO A 161 6.03 -50.81 11.15
C PRO A 161 5.48 -49.90 10.05
N ASP A 162 6.02 -49.94 8.84
CA ASP A 162 5.59 -49.08 7.71
C ASP A 162 5.79 -49.84 6.39
N ILE A 163 5.14 -49.38 5.32
CA ILE A 163 5.18 -50.02 4.01
C ILE A 163 6.62 -50.06 3.51
N GLY A 164 7.15 -51.25 3.21
CA GLY A 164 8.53 -51.44 2.77
C GLY A 164 9.59 -51.38 3.88
N SER A 165 9.18 -51.30 5.16
CA SER A 165 10.11 -51.34 6.28
C SER A 165 10.53 -52.77 6.63
N GLU A 166 11.75 -52.93 7.16
CA GLU A 166 12.29 -54.23 7.58
C GLU A 166 11.50 -54.94 8.70
N PHE A 167 10.55 -54.23 9.29
CA PHE A 167 9.70 -54.62 10.40
C PHE A 167 8.26 -54.89 9.95
N GLU A 168 8.02 -55.01 8.64
CA GLU A 168 6.73 -55.35 8.05
C GLU A 168 6.26 -56.73 8.55
N GLY A 169 5.21 -56.74 9.37
CA GLY A 169 4.71 -57.91 10.09
C GLY A 169 3.33 -58.33 9.60
N GLY A 170 3.23 -58.82 8.37
CA GLY A 170 1.96 -59.32 7.80
C GLY A 170 0.91 -58.24 7.48
N ALA A 171 -0.30 -58.66 7.08
CA ALA A 171 -1.37 -57.75 6.65
C ALA A 171 -1.86 -56.85 7.81
N ASN A 172 -1.97 -55.53 7.57
CA ASN A 172 -2.35 -54.44 8.50
C ASN A 172 -1.23 -53.86 9.39
N THR A 173 0.02 -53.97 8.95
CA THR A 173 1.17 -53.46 9.70
C THR A 173 1.13 -51.93 9.91
N ASP A 174 0.66 -51.16 8.93
CA ASP A 174 0.68 -49.69 8.96
C ASP A 174 -0.31 -49.11 9.97
N ASN A 175 -1.47 -49.77 10.12
CA ASN A 175 -2.49 -49.41 11.12
C ASN A 175 -1.95 -49.51 12.55
N ASP A 176 -1.04 -50.45 12.82
CA ASP A 176 -0.48 -50.63 14.15
C ASP A 176 0.50 -49.50 14.52
N ALA A 177 1.28 -48.99 13.56
CA ALA A 177 2.13 -47.82 13.76
C ALA A 177 1.30 -46.55 13.97
N ILE A 178 0.26 -46.36 13.17
CA ILE A 178 -0.67 -45.23 13.29
C ILE A 178 -1.35 -45.26 14.66
N GLU A 179 -1.88 -46.41 15.10
CA GLU A 179 -2.51 -46.57 16.41
C GLU A 179 -1.53 -46.27 17.56
N PHE A 180 -0.29 -46.77 17.46
CA PHE A 180 0.77 -46.48 18.44
C PHE A 180 1.02 -44.97 18.58
N VAL A 181 1.22 -44.26 17.46
CA VAL A 181 1.52 -42.83 17.49
C VAL A 181 0.31 -42.03 17.95
N LEU A 182 -0.91 -42.38 17.52
CA LEU A 182 -2.15 -41.72 17.96
C LEU A 182 -2.42 -41.92 19.45
N GLN A 183 -2.18 -43.13 19.98
CA GLN A 183 -2.29 -43.41 21.41
C GLN A 183 -1.26 -42.62 22.21
N ASN A 184 -0.02 -42.53 21.72
CA ASN A 184 1.02 -41.74 22.37
C ASN A 184 0.68 -40.24 22.34
N PHE A 185 0.23 -39.72 21.20
CA PHE A 185 -0.25 -38.35 21.04
C PHE A 185 -1.38 -38.02 22.02
N THR A 186 -2.39 -38.90 22.11
CA THR A 186 -3.53 -38.74 23.02
C THR A 186 -3.08 -38.60 24.47
N GLU A 187 -2.19 -39.48 24.93
CA GLU A 187 -1.68 -39.41 26.30
C GLU A 187 -0.76 -38.21 26.53
N MET A 188 0.06 -37.81 25.56
CA MET A 188 0.87 -36.60 25.64
C MET A 188 0.01 -35.34 25.70
N ASN A 189 -1.05 -35.24 24.90
CA ASN A 189 -2.00 -34.13 24.95
C ASN A 189 -2.68 -34.05 26.33
N LYS A 190 -3.15 -35.19 26.87
CA LYS A 190 -3.74 -35.24 28.22
C LYS A 190 -2.76 -34.77 29.30
N LEU A 191 -1.50 -35.22 29.25
CA LEU A 191 -0.47 -34.78 30.20
C LEU A 191 -0.19 -33.29 30.08
N TRP A 192 -0.11 -32.79 28.85
CA TRP A 192 0.16 -31.38 28.58
C TRP A 192 -0.98 -30.46 29.03
N VAL A 193 -2.24 -30.87 28.83
CA VAL A 193 -3.41 -30.15 29.37
C VAL A 193 -3.44 -30.23 30.89
N ARG A 194 -3.09 -31.38 31.48
CA ARG A 194 -3.00 -31.54 32.94
C ARG A 194 -2.01 -30.58 33.59
N MET A 195 -0.93 -30.18 32.88
CA MET A 195 0.00 -29.15 33.38
C MET A 195 -0.73 -27.86 33.76
N GLN A 196 -1.81 -27.50 33.07
CA GLN A 196 -2.56 -26.27 33.34
C GLN A 196 -3.11 -26.22 34.76
N TYR A 197 -3.56 -27.38 35.25
CA TYR A 197 -4.28 -27.54 36.52
C TYR A 197 -3.38 -27.99 37.67
N GLN A 198 -2.10 -28.24 37.42
CA GLN A 198 -1.15 -28.64 38.46
C GLN A 198 -0.62 -27.41 39.20
N GLY A 199 -0.82 -27.36 40.52
CA GLY A 199 -0.25 -26.32 41.40
C GLY A 199 -1.18 -25.12 41.67
N PRO A 200 -0.69 -24.11 42.41
CA PRO A 200 -1.50 -22.97 42.87
C PRO A 200 -2.04 -22.11 41.71
N THR A 201 -3.22 -21.51 41.88
CA THR A 201 -3.87 -20.68 40.85
C THR A 201 -3.05 -19.43 40.48
N GLY A 202 -2.28 -18.88 41.43
CA GLY A 202 -1.43 -17.70 41.21
C GLY A 202 -0.31 -17.91 40.18
N GLU A 203 0.08 -19.15 39.91
CA GLU A 203 1.16 -19.50 38.97
C GLU A 203 0.65 -19.87 37.57
N LYS A 204 -0.65 -19.68 37.27
CA LYS A 204 -1.27 -20.04 35.98
C LYS A 204 -0.54 -19.41 34.78
N ALA A 205 -0.09 -18.15 34.89
CA ALA A 205 0.65 -17.47 33.84
C ALA A 205 2.06 -18.05 33.60
N LYS A 206 2.77 -18.43 34.68
CA LYS A 206 4.08 -19.11 34.60
C LYS A 206 3.93 -20.47 33.91
N ARG A 207 2.90 -21.25 34.29
CA ARG A 207 2.59 -22.53 33.64
C ARG A 207 2.20 -22.39 32.18
N GLY A 208 1.48 -21.33 31.80
CA GLY A 208 1.18 -21.02 30.41
C GLY A 208 2.44 -20.89 29.55
N LYS A 209 3.45 -20.17 30.05
CA LYS A 209 4.76 -20.03 29.37
C LYS A 209 5.50 -21.36 29.27
N GLU A 210 5.61 -22.07 30.39
CA GLU A 210 6.23 -23.40 30.46
C GLU A 210 5.56 -24.43 29.52
N ARG A 211 4.22 -24.41 29.43
CA ARG A 211 3.47 -25.27 28.51
C ARG A 211 3.73 -24.89 27.05
N SER A 212 3.84 -23.60 26.76
CA SER A 212 4.19 -23.12 25.42
C SER A 212 5.57 -23.58 24.97
N GLU A 213 6.54 -23.70 25.87
CA GLU A 213 7.88 -24.23 25.55
C GLU A 213 7.85 -25.74 25.24
N LEU A 214 6.97 -26.49 25.91
CA LEU A 214 6.87 -27.95 25.73
C LEU A 214 5.93 -28.38 24.59
N ARG A 215 5.24 -27.45 23.92
CA ARG A 215 4.26 -27.76 22.87
C ARG A 215 4.85 -28.62 21.74
N ASP A 216 6.11 -28.37 21.39
CA ASP A 216 6.83 -29.07 20.33
C ASP A 216 7.03 -30.56 20.62
N LEU A 217 7.03 -30.97 21.90
CA LEU A 217 7.09 -32.38 22.26
C LEU A 217 5.82 -33.12 21.81
N VAL A 218 4.66 -32.46 21.92
CA VAL A 218 3.38 -33.02 21.48
C VAL A 218 3.29 -33.00 19.96
N GLY A 219 3.64 -31.86 19.34
CA GLY A 219 3.60 -31.68 17.88
C GLY A 219 4.51 -32.63 17.09
N LYS A 220 5.64 -33.07 17.69
CA LYS A 220 6.51 -34.11 17.09
C LYS A 220 5.78 -35.41 16.76
N ASN A 221 4.74 -35.80 17.50
CA ASN A 221 3.96 -37.00 17.15
C ASN A 221 3.21 -36.81 15.82
N LEU A 222 2.64 -35.63 15.59
CA LEU A 222 1.97 -35.31 14.32
C LEU A 222 2.98 -35.30 13.17
N HIS A 223 4.19 -34.80 13.41
CA HIS A 223 5.27 -34.83 12.42
C HIS A 223 5.75 -36.25 12.09
N VAL A 224 5.74 -37.16 13.07
CA VAL A 224 6.00 -38.58 12.80
C VAL A 224 4.88 -39.19 11.96
N LEU A 225 3.61 -38.87 12.25
CA LEU A 225 2.48 -39.35 11.44
C LEU A 225 2.57 -38.90 9.98
N SER A 226 3.00 -37.67 9.69
CA SER A 226 3.14 -37.21 8.30
C SER A 226 4.36 -37.78 7.56
N GLN A 227 5.27 -38.46 8.26
CA GLN A 227 6.43 -39.13 7.66
C GLN A 227 6.19 -40.60 7.34
N LEU A 228 5.10 -41.19 7.83
CA LEU A 228 4.76 -42.58 7.56
C LEU A 228 4.21 -42.70 6.15
N GLU A 229 4.79 -43.58 5.34
CA GLU A 229 4.35 -43.83 3.97
C GLU A 229 2.97 -44.50 3.94
N GLY A 230 2.64 -45.31 4.95
CA GLY A 230 1.31 -45.93 5.10
C GLY A 230 0.16 -44.97 5.44
N VAL A 231 0.42 -43.66 5.61
CA VAL A 231 -0.64 -42.66 5.78
C VAL A 231 -1.08 -42.12 4.42
N ASP A 232 -1.79 -42.96 3.68
CA ASP A 232 -2.46 -42.55 2.44
C ASP A 232 -3.63 -41.59 2.72
N LEU A 233 -4.10 -40.91 1.67
CA LEU A 233 -5.22 -39.96 1.73
C LEU A 233 -6.48 -40.55 2.39
N ASP A 234 -6.82 -41.80 2.05
CA ASP A 234 -7.99 -42.49 2.60
C ASP A 234 -7.82 -42.79 4.09
N MET A 235 -6.63 -43.25 4.49
CA MET A 235 -6.31 -43.51 5.89
C MET A 235 -6.31 -42.22 6.72
N TYR A 236 -5.79 -41.14 6.14
CA TYR A 236 -5.81 -39.82 6.76
C TYR A 236 -7.24 -39.32 6.99
N LYS A 237 -8.08 -39.42 5.95
CA LYS A 237 -9.47 -38.96 5.96
C LYS A 237 -10.36 -39.75 6.93
N GLU A 238 -10.24 -41.08 6.94
CA GLU A 238 -11.14 -41.95 7.71
C GLU A 238 -10.68 -42.15 9.16
N THR A 239 -9.37 -42.19 9.42
CA THR A 239 -8.84 -42.62 10.73
C THR A 239 -8.01 -41.56 11.42
N VAL A 240 -6.98 -41.00 10.76
CA VAL A 240 -5.99 -40.15 11.44
C VAL A 240 -6.59 -38.79 11.82
N LEU A 241 -7.14 -38.05 10.85
CA LEU A 241 -7.67 -36.72 11.08
C LEU A 241 -8.84 -36.72 12.08
N PRO A 242 -9.87 -37.58 11.96
CA PRO A 242 -10.99 -37.58 12.92
C PRO A 242 -10.53 -37.83 14.36
N ARG A 243 -9.60 -38.76 14.58
CA ARG A 243 -9.07 -39.05 15.93
C ARG A 243 -8.24 -37.91 16.50
N ILE A 244 -7.44 -37.22 15.67
CA ILE A 244 -6.71 -36.03 16.13
C ILE A 244 -7.70 -34.92 16.49
N LEU A 245 -8.68 -34.63 15.63
CA LEU A 245 -9.69 -33.60 15.87
C LEU A 245 -10.55 -33.90 17.10
N GLU A 246 -10.90 -35.15 17.34
CA GLU A 246 -11.58 -35.57 18.57
C GLU A 246 -10.78 -35.16 19.81
N GLN A 247 -9.45 -35.36 19.82
CA GLN A 247 -8.61 -34.94 20.94
C GLN A 247 -8.49 -33.42 21.06
N VAL A 248 -8.48 -32.70 19.94
CA VAL A 248 -8.41 -31.22 19.93
C VAL A 248 -9.71 -30.62 20.45
N VAL A 249 -10.87 -31.10 20.01
CA VAL A 249 -12.17 -30.59 20.47
C VAL A 249 -12.40 -30.94 21.94
N ASN A 250 -12.08 -32.18 22.35
CA ASN A 250 -12.32 -32.64 23.72
C ASN A 250 -11.37 -32.07 24.77
N CYS A 251 -10.18 -31.56 24.38
CA CYS A 251 -9.20 -31.08 25.36
C CYS A 251 -9.65 -29.81 26.08
N LYS A 252 -10.53 -28.99 25.47
CA LYS A 252 -11.12 -27.77 26.05
C LYS A 252 -10.06 -26.87 26.73
N ASP A 253 -8.90 -26.74 26.10
CA ASP A 253 -7.81 -25.87 26.54
C ASP A 253 -7.35 -24.97 25.40
N GLU A 254 -7.39 -23.66 25.65
CA GLU A 254 -7.13 -22.61 24.65
C GLU A 254 -5.77 -22.77 23.94
N LEU A 255 -4.70 -22.97 24.72
CA LEU A 255 -3.34 -23.06 24.20
C LEU A 255 -3.14 -24.34 23.39
N ALA A 256 -3.69 -25.46 23.87
CA ALA A 256 -3.63 -26.73 23.17
C ALA A 256 -4.41 -26.72 21.86
N GLN A 257 -5.63 -26.18 21.87
CA GLN A 257 -6.46 -26.09 20.67
C GLN A 257 -5.81 -25.23 19.59
N HIS A 258 -5.31 -24.04 19.96
CA HIS A 258 -4.63 -23.15 19.02
C HIS A 258 -3.41 -23.83 18.37
N TYR A 259 -2.50 -24.37 19.19
CA TYR A 259 -1.27 -24.97 18.70
C TYR A 259 -1.50 -26.24 17.88
N LEU A 260 -2.39 -27.14 18.34
CA LEU A 260 -2.62 -28.40 17.65
C LEU A 260 -3.29 -28.19 16.29
N MET A 261 -4.24 -27.26 16.18
CA MET A 261 -4.83 -26.91 14.89
C MET A 261 -3.81 -26.31 13.93
N ASP A 262 -2.97 -25.38 14.41
CA ASP A 262 -1.87 -24.82 13.61
C ASP A 262 -0.87 -25.92 13.19
N CYS A 263 -0.53 -26.84 14.09
CA CYS A 263 0.37 -27.94 13.81
C CYS A 263 -0.20 -28.91 12.75
N ILE A 264 -1.50 -29.23 12.79
CA ILE A 264 -2.17 -30.02 11.74
C ILE A 264 -2.01 -29.32 10.39
N ILE A 265 -2.31 -28.01 10.34
CA ILE A 265 -2.21 -27.23 9.11
C ILE A 265 -0.78 -27.21 8.60
N GLN A 266 0.24 -27.07 9.44
CA GLN A 266 1.65 -26.99 9.04
C GLN A 266 2.26 -28.34 8.63
N VAL A 267 1.92 -29.42 9.33
CA VAL A 267 2.63 -30.70 9.22
C VAL A 267 2.13 -31.56 8.07
N PHE A 268 0.84 -31.54 7.77
CA PHE A 268 0.26 -32.37 6.71
C PHE A 268 0.30 -31.68 5.33
N PRO A 269 0.33 -32.44 4.22
CA PRO A 269 0.32 -31.90 2.86
C PRO A 269 -0.98 -31.17 2.48
N ASP A 270 -0.89 -30.26 1.51
CA ASP A 270 -2.02 -29.44 1.04
C ASP A 270 -3.13 -30.24 0.34
N GLU A 271 -2.75 -31.32 -0.35
CA GLU A 271 -3.68 -32.26 -0.99
C GLU A 271 -4.64 -32.88 0.04
N TYR A 272 -4.13 -33.20 1.22
CA TYR A 272 -4.91 -33.82 2.28
C TYR A 272 -5.90 -32.80 2.87
N HIS A 273 -5.45 -31.55 3.06
CA HIS A 273 -6.30 -30.46 3.51
C HIS A 273 -7.43 -30.16 2.53
N LEU A 274 -7.19 -30.24 1.22
CA LEU A 274 -8.21 -30.00 0.20
C LEU A 274 -9.34 -31.05 0.28
N GLN A 275 -8.98 -32.33 0.39
CA GLN A 275 -9.95 -33.44 0.41
C GLN A 275 -10.66 -33.60 1.77
N THR A 276 -10.04 -33.11 2.84
CA THR A 276 -10.59 -33.18 4.21
C THR A 276 -11.11 -31.85 4.75
N LEU A 277 -11.23 -30.84 3.88
CA LEU A 277 -11.61 -29.48 4.22
C LEU A 277 -12.89 -29.43 5.06
N GLU A 278 -13.90 -30.21 4.70
CA GLU A 278 -15.19 -30.25 5.41
C GLU A 278 -15.04 -30.76 6.85
N THR A 279 -14.32 -31.87 7.04
CA THR A 279 -14.05 -32.44 8.37
C THR A 279 -13.24 -31.46 9.22
N LEU A 280 -12.18 -30.85 8.65
CA LEU A 280 -11.35 -29.88 9.35
C LEU A 280 -12.13 -28.62 9.72
N LEU A 281 -12.93 -28.10 8.79
CA LEU A 281 -13.72 -26.88 8.99
C LEU A 281 -14.81 -27.06 10.06
N SER A 282 -15.45 -28.23 10.10
CA SER A 282 -16.48 -28.56 11.10
C SER A 282 -15.98 -28.57 12.55
N ALA A 283 -14.66 -28.68 12.76
CA ALA A 283 -14.06 -28.67 14.09
C ALA A 283 -13.90 -27.24 14.65
N PHE A 284 -13.74 -26.21 13.81
CA PHE A 284 -13.50 -24.84 14.28
C PHE A 284 -14.63 -24.26 15.13
N PRO A 285 -15.93 -24.39 14.77
CA PRO A 285 -17.03 -23.91 15.62
C PRO A 285 -17.10 -24.59 16.99
N GLN A 286 -16.49 -25.78 17.15
CA GLN A 286 -16.50 -26.55 18.40
C GLN A 286 -15.36 -26.17 19.36
N LEU A 287 -14.41 -25.35 18.91
CA LEU A 287 -13.30 -24.87 19.74
C LEU A 287 -13.78 -23.84 20.78
N GLN A 288 -12.97 -23.61 21.81
CA GLN A 288 -13.30 -22.59 22.80
C GLN A 288 -13.31 -21.18 22.18
N PRO A 289 -14.23 -20.31 22.61
CA PRO A 289 -14.35 -18.95 22.05
C PRO A 289 -13.13 -18.07 22.36
N THR A 290 -12.32 -18.43 23.36
CA THR A 290 -11.07 -17.71 23.69
C THR A 290 -9.92 -18.06 22.77
N VAL A 291 -10.04 -19.12 21.97
CA VAL A 291 -9.01 -19.52 21.00
C VAL A 291 -8.96 -18.50 19.88
N ASP A 292 -7.73 -18.12 19.48
CA ASP A 292 -7.49 -17.25 18.34
C ASP A 292 -7.71 -18.02 17.02
N ILE A 293 -8.96 -18.35 16.72
CA ILE A 293 -9.36 -19.08 15.51
C ILE A 293 -8.99 -18.29 14.25
N LYS A 294 -9.05 -16.95 14.32
CA LYS A 294 -8.77 -16.07 13.20
C LYS A 294 -7.41 -16.34 12.57
N THR A 295 -6.36 -16.54 13.38
CA THR A 295 -4.98 -16.71 12.88
C THR A 295 -4.81 -18.07 12.24
N VAL A 296 -5.34 -19.11 12.88
CA VAL A 296 -5.29 -20.49 12.38
C VAL A 296 -6.04 -20.62 11.05
N LEU A 297 -7.26 -20.08 10.94
CA LEU A 297 -8.04 -20.15 9.72
C LEU A 297 -7.45 -19.27 8.60
N SER A 298 -6.86 -18.13 8.95
CA SER A 298 -6.11 -17.29 7.99
C SER A 298 -4.89 -18.04 7.43
N LEU A 299 -4.13 -18.74 8.28
CA LEU A 299 -2.98 -19.55 7.86
C LEU A 299 -3.40 -20.68 6.92
N LEU A 300 -4.53 -21.35 7.17
CA LEU A 300 -5.07 -22.36 6.26
C LEU A 300 -5.40 -21.75 4.89
N MET A 301 -6.14 -20.64 4.86
CA MET A 301 -6.50 -19.95 3.61
C MET A 301 -5.28 -19.46 2.85
N ASP A 302 -4.30 -18.86 3.54
CA ASP A 302 -3.06 -18.39 2.94
C ASP A 302 -2.26 -19.55 2.33
N ARG A 303 -2.15 -20.67 3.06
CA ARG A 303 -1.44 -21.87 2.61
C ARG A 303 -2.09 -22.47 1.36
N LEU A 304 -3.41 -22.70 1.39
CA LEU A 304 -4.15 -23.19 0.22
C LEU A 304 -4.07 -22.23 -0.97
N SER A 305 -4.09 -20.91 -0.71
CA SER A 305 -3.96 -19.92 -1.76
C SER A 305 -2.57 -19.92 -2.41
N ASN A 306 -1.51 -20.16 -1.64
CA ASN A 306 -0.15 -20.29 -2.17
C ASN A 306 0.00 -21.59 -2.97
N TYR A 307 -0.60 -22.69 -2.49
CA TYR A 307 -0.62 -23.96 -3.21
C TYR A 307 -1.30 -23.84 -4.58
N ALA A 308 -2.46 -23.15 -4.65
CA ALA A 308 -3.15 -22.89 -5.92
C ALA A 308 -2.32 -22.04 -6.90
N VAL A 309 -1.47 -21.14 -6.40
CA VAL A 309 -0.55 -20.34 -7.24
C VAL A 309 0.63 -21.17 -7.73
N SER A 310 1.15 -22.06 -6.89
CA SER A 310 2.29 -22.93 -7.24
C SER A 310 1.92 -24.05 -8.22
N SER A 311 0.69 -24.57 -8.15
CA SER A 311 0.25 -25.73 -8.93
C SER A 311 -1.05 -25.43 -9.68
N THR A 312 -0.94 -24.83 -10.87
CA THR A 312 -2.09 -24.47 -11.73
C THR A 312 -2.92 -25.69 -12.16
N GLU A 313 -2.33 -26.89 -12.16
CA GLU A 313 -3.00 -28.16 -12.50
C GLU A 313 -4.06 -28.59 -11.46
N VAL A 314 -3.99 -28.05 -10.23
CA VAL A 314 -4.87 -28.42 -9.11
C VAL A 314 -6.12 -27.52 -9.01
N LEU A 315 -6.17 -26.42 -9.78
CA LEU A 315 -7.32 -25.51 -9.83
C LEU A 315 -8.68 -26.21 -10.11
N PRO A 316 -8.77 -27.24 -10.98
CA PRO A 316 -10.00 -28.01 -11.16
C PRO A 316 -10.43 -28.79 -9.91
N GLU A 317 -9.47 -29.26 -9.10
CA GLU A 317 -9.77 -29.98 -7.86
C GLU A 317 -10.36 -29.04 -6.80
N PHE A 318 -9.89 -27.79 -6.73
CA PHE A 318 -10.50 -26.76 -5.88
C PHE A 318 -11.96 -26.46 -6.26
N LEU A 319 -12.27 -26.47 -7.56
CA LEU A 319 -13.62 -26.31 -8.08
C LEU A 319 -14.51 -27.51 -7.73
N GLN A 320 -13.99 -28.74 -7.90
CA GLN A 320 -14.70 -29.97 -7.56
C GLN A 320 -14.93 -30.11 -6.05
N ALA A 321 -14.00 -29.65 -5.23
CA ALA A 321 -14.11 -29.68 -3.76
C ALA A 321 -15.02 -28.59 -3.19
N GLU A 322 -15.55 -27.68 -4.03
CA GLU A 322 -16.35 -26.51 -3.62
C GLU A 322 -15.69 -25.70 -2.49
N ALA A 323 -14.35 -25.56 -2.55
CA ALA A 323 -13.55 -25.03 -1.45
C ALA A 323 -14.01 -23.63 -0.97
N PHE A 324 -14.42 -22.77 -1.91
CA PHE A 324 -14.98 -21.46 -1.59
C PHE A 324 -16.26 -21.55 -0.74
N ALA A 325 -17.23 -22.36 -1.16
CA ALA A 325 -18.51 -22.47 -0.46
C ALA A 325 -18.32 -23.02 0.96
N LYS A 326 -17.46 -24.04 1.10
CA LYS A 326 -17.10 -24.64 2.39
C LYS A 326 -16.39 -23.64 3.30
N LEU A 327 -15.40 -22.91 2.80
CA LEU A 327 -14.70 -21.87 3.57
C LEU A 327 -15.63 -20.72 3.95
N ASN A 328 -16.48 -20.25 3.05
CA ASN A 328 -17.43 -19.17 3.32
C ASN A 328 -18.46 -19.56 4.37
N SER A 329 -19.02 -20.78 4.29
CA SER A 329 -19.93 -21.32 5.32
C SER A 329 -19.23 -21.44 6.67
N ALA A 330 -18.03 -22.00 6.70
CA ALA A 330 -17.26 -22.18 7.93
C ALA A 330 -16.87 -20.85 8.58
N VAL A 331 -16.47 -19.84 7.79
CA VAL A 331 -16.22 -18.48 8.31
C VAL A 331 -17.50 -17.92 8.93
N GLY A 332 -18.66 -18.10 8.27
CA GLY A 332 -19.96 -17.72 8.82
C GLY A 332 -20.26 -18.38 10.16
N GLU A 333 -20.14 -19.71 10.24
CA GLU A 333 -20.37 -20.50 11.45
C GLU A 333 -19.40 -20.14 12.59
N VAL A 334 -18.12 -19.91 12.29
CA VAL A 334 -17.12 -19.49 13.28
C VAL A 334 -17.44 -18.11 13.85
N ILE A 335 -17.88 -17.17 13.01
CA ILE A 335 -18.28 -15.83 13.45
C ILE A 335 -19.54 -15.92 14.34
N GLU A 336 -20.47 -16.83 14.05
CA GLU A 336 -21.66 -17.05 14.89
C GLU A 336 -21.33 -17.74 16.22
N ALA A 337 -20.41 -18.69 16.20
CA ALA A 337 -19.96 -19.40 17.40
C ALA A 337 -19.14 -18.50 18.35
N GLN A 338 -18.39 -17.52 17.83
CA GLN A 338 -17.58 -16.59 18.62
C GLN A 338 -18.26 -15.22 18.81
N VAL A 339 -19.15 -15.14 19.81
CA VAL A 339 -19.90 -13.90 20.14
C VAL A 339 -18.97 -12.73 20.54
N ASP A 340 -17.82 -13.02 21.14
CA ASP A 340 -16.86 -12.01 21.65
C ASP A 340 -15.75 -11.64 20.63
N MET A 341 -15.82 -12.11 19.37
CA MET A 341 -14.76 -11.81 18.39
C MET A 341 -14.73 -10.31 18.05
N PRO A 342 -13.56 -9.65 18.12
CA PRO A 342 -13.44 -8.25 17.72
C PRO A 342 -13.68 -8.10 16.20
N ILE A 343 -14.25 -6.96 15.79
CA ILE A 343 -14.57 -6.68 14.37
C ILE A 343 -13.32 -6.79 13.50
N SER A 344 -12.16 -6.35 14.01
CA SER A 344 -10.88 -6.48 13.31
C SER A 344 -10.55 -7.94 12.96
N GLY A 345 -10.87 -8.90 13.84
CA GLY A 345 -10.69 -10.32 13.57
C GLY A 345 -11.64 -10.85 12.49
N VAL A 346 -12.90 -10.43 12.53
CA VAL A 346 -13.90 -10.77 11.51
C VAL A 346 -13.46 -10.25 10.13
N ILE A 347 -13.01 -9.00 10.05
CA ILE A 347 -12.54 -8.40 8.79
C ILE A 347 -11.29 -9.13 8.29
N THR A 348 -10.34 -9.48 9.17
CA THR A 348 -9.15 -10.27 8.77
C THR A 348 -9.54 -11.60 8.13
N LEU A 349 -10.53 -12.30 8.67
CA LEU A 349 -11.04 -13.54 8.04
C LEU A 349 -11.61 -13.27 6.64
N TYR A 350 -12.38 -12.20 6.46
CA TYR A 350 -12.88 -11.81 5.14
C TYR A 350 -11.75 -11.38 4.18
N VAL A 351 -10.69 -10.73 4.67
CA VAL A 351 -9.50 -10.38 3.87
C VAL A 351 -8.79 -11.64 3.38
N SER A 352 -8.57 -12.62 4.25
CA SER A 352 -7.95 -13.90 3.87
C SER A 352 -8.84 -14.67 2.89
N LEU A 353 -10.15 -14.72 3.11
CA LEU A 353 -11.11 -15.37 2.21
C LEU A 353 -11.16 -14.67 0.83
N LEU A 354 -11.12 -13.33 0.81
CA LEU A 354 -11.09 -12.56 -0.42
C LEU A 354 -9.78 -12.77 -1.16
N THR A 355 -8.65 -12.78 -0.46
CA THR A 355 -7.32 -13.03 -1.05
C THR A 355 -7.25 -14.43 -1.66
N PHE A 356 -7.80 -15.43 -0.97
CA PHE A 356 -7.96 -16.79 -1.50
C PHE A 356 -8.82 -16.81 -2.77
N THR A 357 -9.98 -16.16 -2.73
CA THR A 357 -10.93 -16.12 -3.86
C THR A 357 -10.33 -15.42 -5.08
N LEU A 358 -9.66 -14.28 -4.90
CA LEU A 358 -9.02 -13.54 -5.99
C LEU A 358 -7.85 -14.30 -6.64
N ARG A 359 -7.21 -15.22 -5.90
CA ARG A 359 -6.10 -16.05 -6.43
C ARG A 359 -6.61 -17.26 -7.21
N ILE A 360 -7.72 -17.86 -6.79
CA ILE A 360 -8.23 -19.12 -7.35
C ILE A 360 -9.32 -18.88 -8.41
N HIS A 361 -10.17 -17.88 -8.19
CA HIS A 361 -11.29 -17.53 -9.06
C HIS A 361 -11.27 -16.05 -9.44
N PRO A 362 -10.29 -15.59 -10.24
CA PRO A 362 -10.24 -14.20 -10.69
C PRO A 362 -11.46 -13.81 -11.53
N ASP A 363 -12.10 -14.75 -12.24
CA ASP A 363 -13.20 -14.42 -13.16
C ASP A 363 -14.58 -14.36 -12.46
N ARG A 364 -14.70 -14.82 -11.21
CA ARG A 364 -15.99 -14.93 -10.50
C ARG A 364 -16.22 -13.75 -9.55
N LEU A 365 -16.69 -12.64 -10.12
CA LEU A 365 -17.07 -11.44 -9.37
C LEU A 365 -18.18 -11.69 -8.33
N ASP A 366 -19.06 -12.68 -8.56
CA ASP A 366 -20.14 -13.03 -7.63
C ASP A 366 -19.59 -13.40 -6.23
N TYR A 367 -18.48 -14.14 -6.17
CA TYR A 367 -17.88 -14.58 -4.91
C TYR A 367 -17.24 -13.41 -4.16
N THR A 368 -16.57 -12.52 -4.89
CA THR A 368 -16.04 -11.28 -4.31
C THR A 368 -17.17 -10.41 -3.75
N ASP A 369 -18.28 -10.25 -4.48
CA ASP A 369 -19.42 -9.46 -4.01
C ASP A 369 -20.15 -10.11 -2.82
N GLN A 370 -20.23 -11.44 -2.76
CA GLN A 370 -20.77 -12.16 -1.60
C GLN A 370 -19.98 -11.89 -0.32
N ILE A 371 -18.64 -11.89 -0.38
CA ILE A 371 -17.79 -11.59 0.78
C ILE A 371 -17.98 -10.13 1.22
N LEU A 372 -18.01 -9.19 0.26
CA LEU A 372 -18.26 -7.78 0.56
C LEU A 372 -19.65 -7.58 1.16
N GLY A 373 -20.68 -8.26 0.64
CA GLY A 373 -22.03 -8.24 1.18
C GLY A 373 -22.11 -8.81 2.60
N ALA A 374 -21.43 -9.92 2.88
CA ALA A 374 -21.34 -10.49 4.23
C ALA A 374 -20.61 -9.54 5.20
N CYS A 375 -19.59 -8.81 4.72
CA CYS A 375 -18.92 -7.77 5.48
C CYS A 375 -19.89 -6.61 5.81
N VAL A 376 -20.65 -6.12 4.81
CA VAL A 376 -21.65 -5.05 4.99
C VAL A 376 -22.72 -5.44 6.01
N GLN A 377 -23.25 -6.67 5.94
CA GLN A 377 -24.25 -7.14 6.92
C GLN A 377 -23.72 -7.10 8.35
N ARG A 378 -22.44 -7.45 8.56
CA ARG A 378 -21.81 -7.38 9.89
C ARG A 378 -21.49 -5.96 10.33
N LEU A 379 -21.24 -5.05 9.39
CA LEU A 379 -21.00 -3.63 9.64
C LEU A 379 -22.30 -2.83 9.86
N SER A 380 -23.43 -3.26 9.29
CA SER A 380 -24.73 -2.54 9.30
C SER A 380 -25.38 -2.33 10.68
N GLY A 381 -24.73 -2.77 11.76
CA GLY A 381 -25.14 -2.53 13.16
C GLY A 381 -24.22 -1.57 13.95
N LYS A 382 -23.14 -1.03 13.35
CA LYS A 382 -22.19 -0.12 14.03
C LYS A 382 -22.07 1.18 13.26
N THR A 383 -22.29 2.31 13.94
CA THR A 383 -22.55 3.60 13.30
C THR A 383 -21.31 4.23 12.64
N LYS A 384 -20.10 4.02 13.16
CA LYS A 384 -18.79 4.31 12.52
C LYS A 384 -17.70 3.45 13.18
N LEU A 385 -16.67 3.03 12.44
CA LEU A 385 -15.54 2.26 12.98
C LEU A 385 -14.44 3.19 13.52
N GLU A 386 -14.25 3.22 14.83
CA GLU A 386 -13.18 4.01 15.47
C GLU A 386 -11.87 3.20 15.66
N ASP A 387 -11.92 1.87 15.49
CA ASP A 387 -10.78 0.98 15.71
C ASP A 387 -9.73 1.09 14.59
N SER A 388 -8.57 1.70 14.88
CA SER A 388 -7.42 1.83 13.95
C SER A 388 -6.94 0.48 13.34
N LYS A 389 -7.13 -0.63 14.05
CA LYS A 389 -6.80 -1.96 13.52
C LYS A 389 -7.84 -2.46 12.52
N ALA A 390 -9.12 -2.20 12.79
CA ALA A 390 -10.21 -2.59 11.89
C ALA A 390 -10.15 -1.78 10.59
N THR A 391 -9.87 -0.48 10.67
CA THR A 391 -9.72 0.38 9.50
C THR A 391 -8.59 -0.06 8.57
N LYS A 392 -7.41 -0.40 9.11
CA LYS A 392 -6.31 -0.97 8.32
C LYS A 392 -6.69 -2.25 7.58
N GLN A 393 -7.48 -3.12 8.23
CA GLN A 393 -7.94 -4.37 7.62
C GLN A 393 -8.99 -4.13 6.53
N ILE A 394 -9.86 -3.12 6.67
CA ILE A 394 -10.80 -2.75 5.59
C ILE A 394 -10.06 -2.15 4.40
N ILE A 395 -9.04 -1.32 4.64
CA ILE A 395 -8.19 -0.81 3.56
C ILE A 395 -7.56 -1.99 2.80
N ALA A 396 -7.05 -3.01 3.51
CA ALA A 396 -6.54 -4.21 2.88
C ALA A 396 -7.62 -4.98 2.09
N LEU A 397 -8.83 -5.10 2.65
CA LEU A 397 -9.98 -5.75 2.00
C LEU A 397 -10.34 -5.08 0.67
N LEU A 398 -10.43 -3.74 0.66
CA LEU A 398 -10.82 -2.98 -0.53
C LEU A 398 -9.66 -2.82 -1.53
N SER A 399 -8.41 -2.86 -1.07
CA SER A 399 -7.23 -2.78 -1.94
C SER A 399 -6.97 -4.08 -2.70
N ALA A 400 -7.27 -5.24 -2.11
CA ALA A 400 -6.98 -6.53 -2.71
C ALA A 400 -7.63 -6.75 -4.11
N PRO A 401 -8.93 -6.42 -4.33
CA PRO A 401 -9.53 -6.46 -5.66
C PRO A 401 -8.84 -5.50 -6.64
N LEU A 402 -8.52 -4.28 -6.20
CA LEU A 402 -7.92 -3.26 -7.06
C LEU A 402 -6.52 -3.67 -7.55
N GLU A 403 -5.73 -4.35 -6.72
CA GLU A 403 -4.39 -4.83 -7.13
C GLU A 403 -4.45 -5.97 -8.15
N LYS A 404 -5.51 -6.80 -8.09
CA LYS A 404 -5.64 -7.99 -8.94
C LYS A 404 -6.35 -7.71 -10.26
N TYR A 405 -7.40 -6.89 -10.26
CA TYR A 405 -8.11 -6.54 -11.48
C TYR A 405 -7.34 -5.47 -12.25
N LYS A 406 -6.92 -5.80 -13.47
CA LYS A 406 -6.24 -4.85 -14.37
C LYS A 406 -7.17 -3.71 -14.80
N ASP A 407 -8.46 -3.99 -14.90
CA ASP A 407 -9.47 -2.99 -15.22
C ASP A 407 -10.28 -2.65 -13.97
N ILE A 408 -10.20 -1.39 -13.54
CA ILE A 408 -10.93 -0.89 -12.38
C ILE A 408 -12.43 -0.89 -12.65
N SER A 409 -12.84 -0.92 -13.92
CA SER A 409 -14.25 -1.01 -14.28
C SER A 409 -14.93 -2.28 -13.77
N THR A 410 -14.20 -3.39 -13.59
CA THR A 410 -14.77 -4.62 -13.00
C THR A 410 -14.96 -4.51 -11.50
N ALA A 411 -14.04 -3.83 -10.80
CA ALA A 411 -14.13 -3.56 -9.36
C ALA A 411 -15.23 -2.53 -9.05
N LEU A 412 -15.40 -1.51 -9.90
CA LEU A 412 -16.43 -0.47 -9.76
C LEU A 412 -17.86 -1.01 -9.99
N ASN A 413 -17.99 -2.08 -10.77
CA ASN A 413 -19.28 -2.72 -11.01
C ASN A 413 -19.79 -3.56 -9.82
N LEU A 414 -18.98 -3.74 -8.75
CA LEU A 414 -19.38 -4.51 -7.57
C LEU A 414 -20.40 -3.73 -6.74
N PRO A 415 -21.65 -4.21 -6.57
CA PRO A 415 -22.71 -3.44 -5.92
C PRO A 415 -22.48 -3.23 -4.42
N ASN A 416 -21.79 -4.15 -3.73
CA ASN A 416 -21.52 -4.00 -2.30
C ASN A 416 -20.22 -3.23 -1.99
N TYR A 417 -19.39 -2.92 -2.99
CA TYR A 417 -18.15 -2.18 -2.79
C TYR A 417 -18.40 -0.73 -2.28
N PRO A 418 -19.28 0.08 -2.90
CA PRO A 418 -19.63 1.40 -2.38
C PRO A 418 -20.24 1.35 -0.97
N ARG A 419 -21.01 0.30 -0.67
CA ARG A 419 -21.66 0.13 0.64
C ARG A 419 -20.67 -0.07 1.78
N VAL A 420 -19.55 -0.76 1.53
CA VAL A 420 -18.47 -0.88 2.54
C VAL A 420 -17.84 0.49 2.79
N MET A 421 -17.66 1.30 1.74
CA MET A 421 -17.06 2.63 1.84
C MET A 421 -17.92 3.63 2.62
N ASP A 422 -19.25 3.49 2.59
CA ASP A 422 -20.16 4.32 3.38
C ASP A 422 -20.03 4.11 4.91
N HIS A 423 -19.44 2.99 5.36
CA HIS A 423 -19.19 2.72 6.78
C HIS A 423 -17.82 3.21 7.29
N LEU A 424 -16.99 3.77 6.41
CA LEU A 424 -15.66 4.29 6.74
C LEU A 424 -15.73 5.72 7.30
N ASP A 425 -14.76 6.06 8.16
CA ASP A 425 -14.54 7.44 8.60
C ASP A 425 -13.96 8.30 7.47
N ASN A 426 -14.07 9.63 7.62
CA ASN A 426 -13.64 10.57 6.58
C ASN A 426 -12.14 10.46 6.26
N ALA A 427 -11.29 10.20 7.26
CA ALA A 427 -9.85 10.07 7.05
C ALA A 427 -9.50 8.82 6.24
N THR A 428 -10.07 7.66 6.58
CA THR A 428 -9.83 6.43 5.82
C THR A 428 -10.46 6.47 4.42
N ASN A 429 -11.60 7.16 4.24
CA ASN A 429 -12.17 7.41 2.93
C ASN A 429 -11.22 8.21 2.02
N LYS A 430 -10.50 9.20 2.56
CA LYS A 430 -9.47 9.93 1.79
C LYS A 430 -8.31 9.01 1.38
N VAL A 431 -7.79 8.21 2.31
CA VAL A 431 -6.71 7.24 2.04
C VAL A 431 -7.13 6.24 0.96
N MET A 432 -8.33 5.67 1.07
CA MET A 432 -8.83 4.70 0.10
C MET A 432 -9.06 5.35 -1.26
N SER A 433 -9.59 6.57 -1.29
CA SER A 433 -9.74 7.34 -2.53
C SER A 433 -8.40 7.59 -3.22
N ALA A 434 -7.35 7.92 -2.46
CA ALA A 434 -6.00 8.08 -2.99
C ALA A 434 -5.44 6.77 -3.58
N ILE A 435 -5.68 5.63 -2.91
CA ILE A 435 -5.28 4.30 -3.42
C ILE A 435 -5.98 3.99 -4.74
N ILE A 436 -7.29 4.27 -4.85
CA ILE A 436 -8.06 4.10 -6.09
C ILE A 436 -7.43 4.92 -7.22
N ILE A 437 -7.15 6.21 -6.98
CA ILE A 437 -6.52 7.09 -7.99
C ILE A 437 -5.15 6.57 -8.40
N GLN A 438 -4.30 6.19 -7.44
CA GLN A 438 -2.97 5.65 -7.74
C GLN A 438 -3.05 4.36 -8.55
N ASN A 439 -4.05 3.51 -8.31
CA ASN A 439 -4.25 2.29 -9.10
C ASN A 439 -4.68 2.61 -10.54
N ILE A 440 -5.62 3.55 -10.73
CA ILE A 440 -6.02 4.06 -12.05
C ILE A 440 -4.80 4.54 -12.82
N MET A 441 -3.92 5.30 -12.15
CA MET A 441 -2.69 5.82 -12.73
C MET A 441 -1.67 4.73 -13.08
N LYS A 442 -1.47 3.73 -12.22
CA LYS A 442 -0.53 2.62 -12.49
C LYS A 442 -0.95 1.80 -13.70
N ASN A 443 -2.25 1.55 -13.86
CA ASN A 443 -2.78 0.70 -14.92
C ASN A 443 -3.13 1.48 -16.21
N ASN A 444 -3.01 2.81 -16.22
CA ASN A 444 -3.46 3.69 -17.33
C ASN A 444 -4.88 3.36 -17.83
N THR A 445 -5.79 3.07 -16.90
CA THR A 445 -7.16 2.69 -17.26
C THR A 445 -7.95 3.91 -17.74
N CYS A 446 -8.42 3.88 -18.99
CA CYS A 446 -9.30 4.91 -19.53
C CYS A 446 -10.74 4.61 -19.14
N ILE A 447 -11.40 5.53 -18.44
CA ILE A 447 -12.82 5.43 -18.10
C ILE A 447 -13.61 6.15 -19.19
N SER A 448 -14.29 5.37 -20.04
CA SER A 448 -14.94 5.87 -21.24
C SER A 448 -16.40 6.30 -21.07
N THR A 449 -17.10 5.86 -20.01
CA THR A 449 -18.55 6.09 -19.86
C THR A 449 -18.89 7.04 -18.70
N ALA A 450 -19.82 7.98 -18.94
CA ALA A 450 -20.24 8.96 -17.93
C ALA A 450 -20.79 8.33 -16.63
N ASP A 451 -21.51 7.21 -16.72
CA ASP A 451 -22.06 6.52 -15.53
C ASP A 451 -20.95 5.97 -14.64
N LYS A 452 -19.91 5.37 -15.23
CA LYS A 452 -18.73 4.91 -14.47
C LYS A 452 -18.00 6.07 -13.81
N VAL A 453 -17.89 7.22 -14.50
CA VAL A 453 -17.32 8.44 -13.91
C VAL A 453 -18.16 8.91 -12.72
N ASP A 454 -19.48 8.89 -12.82
CA ASP A 454 -20.36 9.27 -11.71
C ASP A 454 -20.15 8.36 -10.49
N THR A 455 -20.09 7.04 -10.69
CA THR A 455 -19.80 6.08 -9.61
C THR A 455 -18.41 6.29 -9.00
N LEU A 456 -17.39 6.61 -9.81
CA LEU A 456 -16.04 6.88 -9.32
C LEU A 456 -15.99 8.15 -8.48
N PHE A 457 -16.65 9.22 -8.91
CA PHE A 457 -16.66 10.49 -8.17
C PHE A 457 -17.49 10.39 -6.89
N GLU A 458 -18.53 9.55 -6.85
CA GLU A 458 -19.22 9.22 -5.60
C GLU A 458 -18.35 8.39 -4.63
N LEU A 459 -17.50 7.49 -5.13
CA LEU A 459 -16.51 6.81 -4.28
C LEU A 459 -15.45 7.78 -3.76
N ILE A 460 -14.98 8.69 -4.61
CA ILE A 460 -13.94 9.68 -4.27
C ILE A 460 -14.55 10.93 -3.58
N LYS A 461 -15.81 10.88 -3.15
CA LYS A 461 -16.51 12.01 -2.51
C LYS A 461 -15.75 12.59 -1.32
N GLY A 462 -14.98 11.79 -0.58
CA GLY A 462 -14.16 12.25 0.54
C GLY A 462 -13.01 13.20 0.15
N LEU A 463 -12.47 13.08 -1.06
CA LEU A 463 -11.46 14.00 -1.60
C LEU A 463 -12.07 15.19 -2.37
N VAL A 464 -13.31 15.03 -2.84
CA VAL A 464 -14.00 16.03 -3.68
C VAL A 464 -14.89 16.95 -2.86
N LYS A 465 -15.85 16.44 -2.07
CA LYS A 465 -16.83 17.25 -1.31
C LYS A 465 -16.23 17.75 0.02
N GLU A 466 -16.49 19.00 0.38
CA GLU A 466 -16.21 19.49 1.74
C GLU A 466 -17.12 18.75 2.72
N THR A 467 -16.54 18.03 3.67
CA THR A 467 -17.28 17.42 4.78
C THR A 467 -17.39 18.44 5.90
N ASP A 468 -18.61 18.76 6.33
CA ASP A 468 -18.99 19.74 7.37
C ASP A 468 -18.39 19.47 8.79
N GLU A 469 -17.54 18.47 8.95
CA GLU A 469 -16.87 18.20 10.22
C GLU A 469 -15.64 19.11 10.34
N ALA A 470 -15.84 20.23 11.04
CA ALA A 470 -14.86 21.22 11.48
C ALA A 470 -13.71 20.60 12.32
N GLN A 471 -12.80 19.89 11.66
CA GLN A 471 -11.45 19.58 12.11
C GLN A 471 -10.49 19.90 10.96
N ASP A 472 -10.39 21.18 10.63
CA ASP A 472 -9.44 21.73 9.66
C ASP A 472 -8.10 22.11 10.33
N ASP A 473 -7.83 21.59 11.53
CA ASP A 473 -6.63 21.88 12.31
C ASP A 473 -5.69 20.66 12.25
N GLU A 474 -4.59 20.79 11.49
CA GLU A 474 -3.47 19.83 11.30
C GLU A 474 -3.52 18.86 10.11
N LEU A 475 -3.87 19.33 8.90
CA LEU A 475 -3.33 18.70 7.68
C LEU A 475 -2.19 19.56 7.14
N ASP A 476 -1.02 18.93 6.92
CA ASP A 476 0.12 19.57 6.26
C ASP A 476 -0.35 20.12 4.90
N GLU A 477 -0.10 21.40 4.62
CA GLU A 477 -0.51 22.02 3.35
C GLU A 477 0.06 21.28 2.13
N GLU A 478 1.19 20.59 2.31
CA GLU A 478 1.83 19.78 1.26
C GLU A 478 1.00 18.53 0.95
N ASP A 479 0.56 17.79 1.97
CA ASP A 479 -0.29 16.60 1.81
C ASP A 479 -1.62 16.96 1.12
N PHE A 480 -2.25 18.06 1.54
CA PHE A 480 -3.47 18.55 0.90
C PHE A 480 -3.23 18.89 -0.59
N LYS A 481 -2.09 19.51 -0.92
CA LYS A 481 -1.73 19.81 -2.32
C LYS A 481 -1.50 18.52 -3.11
N GLU A 482 -0.86 17.51 -2.54
CA GLU A 482 -0.66 16.21 -3.20
C GLU A 482 -1.97 15.45 -3.46
N GLU A 483 -2.90 15.46 -2.50
CA GLU A 483 -4.24 14.90 -2.65
C GLU A 483 -4.97 15.56 -3.83
N GLN A 484 -5.02 16.89 -3.87
CA GLN A 484 -5.71 17.62 -4.92
C GLN A 484 -5.00 17.51 -6.28
N ASN A 485 -3.67 17.43 -6.30
CA ASN A 485 -2.92 17.15 -7.52
C ASN A 485 -3.22 15.74 -8.07
N SER A 486 -3.50 14.77 -7.21
CA SER A 486 -3.90 13.42 -7.64
C SER A 486 -5.27 13.43 -8.32
N VAL A 487 -6.23 14.19 -7.79
CA VAL A 487 -7.53 14.42 -8.44
C VAL A 487 -7.36 15.17 -9.77
N ALA A 488 -6.50 16.18 -9.83
CA ALA A 488 -6.19 16.90 -11.07
C ALA A 488 -5.63 15.97 -12.16
N ARG A 489 -4.76 15.03 -11.79
CA ARG A 489 -4.23 14.00 -12.71
C ARG A 489 -5.32 13.05 -13.18
N LEU A 490 -6.23 12.64 -12.30
CA LEU A 490 -7.36 11.77 -12.66
C LEU A 490 -8.21 12.42 -13.77
N ILE A 491 -8.49 13.73 -13.68
CA ILE A 491 -9.28 14.45 -14.69
C ILE A 491 -8.62 14.38 -16.09
N HIS A 492 -7.29 14.39 -16.17
CA HIS A 492 -6.59 14.26 -17.44
C HIS A 492 -6.63 12.83 -18.03
N MET A 493 -6.85 11.81 -17.20
CA MET A 493 -6.97 10.41 -17.62
C MET A 493 -8.36 10.07 -18.19
N LEU A 494 -9.36 10.90 -17.94
CA LEU A 494 -10.68 10.79 -18.54
C LEU A 494 -10.59 11.25 -20.00
N CYS A 495 -10.19 10.35 -20.91
CA CYS A 495 -10.17 10.59 -22.35
C CYS A 495 -11.02 9.54 -23.05
N THR A 496 -11.98 10.00 -23.86
CA THR A 496 -12.81 9.17 -24.73
C THR A 496 -12.72 9.70 -26.15
N ASP A 497 -12.75 8.80 -27.14
CA ASP A 497 -12.66 9.16 -28.56
C ASP A 497 -13.98 9.76 -29.09
N ASP A 498 -15.10 9.51 -28.42
CA ASP A 498 -16.39 10.12 -28.71
C ASP A 498 -16.54 11.51 -28.04
N ALA A 499 -16.83 12.52 -28.86
CA ALA A 499 -16.98 13.89 -28.41
C ALA A 499 -18.24 14.12 -27.57
N GLU A 500 -19.33 13.37 -27.83
CA GLU A 500 -20.58 13.52 -27.07
C GLU A 500 -20.47 12.89 -25.68
N GLU A 501 -19.91 11.69 -25.57
CA GLU A 501 -19.60 11.07 -24.28
C GLU A 501 -18.60 11.89 -23.47
N MET A 502 -17.55 12.44 -24.12
CA MET A 502 -16.61 13.32 -23.45
C MET A 502 -17.28 14.58 -22.89
N PHE A 503 -18.25 15.17 -23.61
CA PHE A 503 -19.03 16.29 -23.10
C PHE A 503 -19.89 15.90 -21.89
N LYS A 504 -20.52 14.72 -21.91
CA LYS A 504 -21.29 14.20 -20.76
C LYS A 504 -20.39 13.98 -19.55
N ILE A 505 -19.19 13.42 -19.74
CA ILE A 505 -18.17 13.24 -18.70
C ILE A 505 -17.76 14.60 -18.10
N ILE A 506 -17.48 15.60 -18.93
CA ILE A 506 -17.14 16.95 -18.43
C ILE A 506 -18.30 17.53 -17.60
N CYS A 507 -19.55 17.31 -18.01
CA CYS A 507 -20.71 17.76 -17.25
C CYS A 507 -20.86 17.03 -15.90
N THR A 508 -20.62 15.71 -15.84
CA THR A 508 -20.71 14.96 -14.57
C THR A 508 -19.59 15.36 -13.62
N VAL A 509 -18.35 15.44 -14.12
CA VAL A 509 -17.18 15.89 -13.34
C VAL A 509 -17.40 17.31 -12.79
N ARG A 510 -17.94 18.21 -13.61
CA ARG A 510 -18.30 19.58 -13.18
C ARG A 510 -19.27 19.57 -12.00
N LYS A 511 -20.33 18.75 -12.05
CA LYS A 511 -21.33 18.69 -10.97
C LYS A 511 -20.69 18.30 -9.64
N HIS A 512 -19.76 17.36 -9.65
CA HIS A 512 -19.07 16.89 -8.44
C HIS A 512 -18.05 17.90 -7.91
N ILE A 513 -17.24 18.49 -8.79
CA ILE A 513 -16.19 19.45 -8.41
C ILE A 513 -16.78 20.72 -7.78
N LEU A 514 -17.92 21.21 -8.27
CA LEU A 514 -18.56 22.41 -7.74
C LEU A 514 -19.04 22.26 -6.28
N LEU A 515 -19.15 21.03 -5.77
CA LEU A 515 -19.50 20.74 -4.38
C LEU A 515 -18.28 20.73 -3.44
N GLY A 516 -17.07 20.93 -3.95
CA GLY A 516 -15.82 20.77 -3.20
C GLY A 516 -15.25 22.01 -2.50
N GLY A 517 -15.96 23.14 -2.58
CA GLY A 517 -15.60 24.37 -1.89
C GLY A 517 -14.35 25.10 -2.42
N PRO A 518 -14.06 26.30 -1.89
CA PRO A 518 -13.16 27.26 -2.54
C PRO A 518 -11.70 26.80 -2.59
N LYS A 519 -11.18 26.14 -1.54
CA LYS A 519 -9.76 25.72 -1.48
C LYS A 519 -9.44 24.64 -2.53
N ARG A 520 -10.38 23.72 -2.83
CA ARG A 520 -10.18 22.59 -3.77
C ARG A 520 -10.43 22.98 -5.23
N LEU A 521 -11.33 23.94 -5.47
CA LEU A 521 -11.64 24.45 -6.81
C LEU A 521 -10.40 24.99 -7.54
N ALA A 522 -9.47 25.63 -6.82
CA ALA A 522 -8.24 26.18 -7.39
C ALA A 522 -7.37 25.12 -8.10
N PHE A 523 -7.42 23.85 -7.67
CA PHE A 523 -6.60 22.77 -8.23
C PHE A 523 -7.35 21.93 -9.27
N THR A 524 -8.65 21.75 -9.10
CA THR A 524 -9.47 20.81 -9.89
C THR A 524 -10.13 21.46 -11.10
N VAL A 525 -10.41 22.77 -11.07
CA VAL A 525 -11.01 23.52 -12.19
C VAL A 525 -10.06 23.66 -13.38
N PRO A 526 -8.76 24.02 -13.23
CA PRO A 526 -7.89 24.17 -14.39
C PRO A 526 -7.76 22.91 -15.26
N PRO A 527 -7.54 21.70 -14.70
CA PRO A 527 -7.54 20.45 -15.47
C PRO A 527 -8.84 20.23 -16.26
N LEU A 528 -9.99 20.52 -15.65
CA LEU A 528 -11.30 20.40 -16.32
C LEU A 528 -11.41 21.37 -17.50
N VAL A 529 -11.00 22.62 -17.31
CA VAL A 529 -10.98 23.64 -18.38
C VAL A 529 -10.06 23.19 -19.51
N PHE A 530 -8.84 22.74 -19.21
CA PHE A 530 -7.92 22.25 -20.25
C PHE A 530 -8.42 21.00 -20.97
N SER A 531 -9.14 20.11 -20.27
CA SER A 531 -9.79 18.94 -20.89
C SER A 531 -10.89 19.37 -21.86
N ALA A 532 -11.72 20.33 -21.48
CA ALA A 532 -12.73 20.92 -22.36
C ALA A 532 -12.11 21.69 -23.54
N LEU A 533 -11.00 22.42 -23.34
CA LEU A 533 -10.25 23.07 -24.42
C LEU A 533 -9.63 22.05 -25.39
N LYS A 534 -9.16 20.90 -24.90
CA LYS A 534 -8.67 19.81 -25.74
C LYS A 534 -9.79 19.22 -26.60
N LEU A 535 -10.99 19.04 -26.03
CA LEU A 535 -12.18 18.63 -26.76
C LEU A 535 -12.54 19.64 -27.87
N LEU A 536 -12.50 20.94 -27.57
CA LEU A 536 -12.73 22.00 -28.57
C LEU A 536 -11.73 21.96 -29.72
N ARG A 537 -10.44 21.72 -29.43
CA ARG A 537 -9.41 21.56 -30.47
C ARG A 537 -9.63 20.28 -31.30
N HIS A 538 -10.11 19.21 -30.69
CA HIS A 538 -10.42 17.97 -31.40
C HIS A 538 -11.62 18.15 -32.36
N LEU A 539 -12.69 18.78 -31.89
CA LEU A 539 -13.86 19.13 -32.71
C LEU A 539 -13.45 20.01 -33.91
N ARG A 540 -12.57 20.99 -33.68
CA ARG A 540 -12.03 21.84 -34.75
C ARG A 540 -11.24 21.07 -35.82
N ASN A 541 -10.44 20.08 -35.43
CA ASN A 541 -9.68 19.27 -36.40
C ASN A 541 -10.60 18.35 -37.22
N GLN A 542 -11.76 17.97 -36.67
CA GLN A 542 -12.78 17.19 -37.37
C GLN A 542 -13.67 18.05 -38.29
N ASP A 543 -13.76 19.38 -38.07
CA ASP A 543 -14.49 20.33 -38.93
C ASP A 543 -13.98 20.36 -40.39
N GLY A 544 -12.87 19.68 -40.71
CA GLY A 544 -12.39 19.47 -42.08
C GLY A 544 -13.21 18.46 -42.90
N ASP A 545 -13.96 17.56 -42.26
CA ASP A 545 -14.74 16.50 -42.91
C ASP A 545 -16.18 16.45 -42.36
N VAL A 546 -17.12 17.04 -43.11
CA VAL A 546 -18.60 16.85 -43.07
C VAL A 546 -19.44 17.69 -42.04
N ASN A 547 -20.35 18.51 -42.59
CA ASN A 547 -21.54 19.16 -42.00
C ASN A 547 -21.39 20.15 -40.81
N GLY A 548 -20.92 21.37 -41.11
CA GLY A 548 -20.68 22.47 -40.16
C GLY A 548 -21.88 23.21 -39.53
N GLN A 549 -23.09 22.63 -39.42
CA GLN A 549 -24.23 23.31 -38.75
C GLN A 549 -24.60 22.77 -37.36
N GLU A 550 -24.45 21.47 -37.09
CA GLU A 550 -24.72 20.93 -35.73
C GLU A 550 -23.54 21.13 -34.76
N VAL A 551 -22.30 21.13 -35.26
CA VAL A 551 -21.07 21.21 -34.43
C VAL A 551 -20.87 22.59 -33.78
N SER A 552 -21.29 23.68 -34.43
CA SER A 552 -21.20 25.06 -33.88
C SER A 552 -22.03 25.23 -32.60
N VAL A 553 -23.14 24.50 -32.48
CA VAL A 553 -24.01 24.54 -31.29
C VAL A 553 -23.34 23.83 -30.10
N THR A 554 -22.56 22.77 -30.35
CA THR A 554 -21.81 22.05 -29.31
C THR A 554 -20.63 22.88 -28.79
N GLN A 555 -19.89 23.57 -29.66
CA GLN A 555 -18.80 24.46 -29.26
C GLN A 555 -19.29 25.61 -28.36
N LYS A 556 -20.41 26.27 -28.72
CA LYS A 556 -21.01 27.33 -27.90
C LYS A 556 -21.47 26.82 -26.53
N LYS A 557 -22.05 25.62 -26.45
CA LYS A 557 -22.43 24.99 -25.17
C LYS A 557 -21.23 24.70 -24.29
N ILE A 558 -20.11 24.25 -24.87
CA ILE A 558 -18.86 24.02 -24.13
C ILE A 558 -18.32 25.35 -23.59
N PHE A 559 -18.31 26.43 -24.39
CA PHE A 559 -17.88 27.74 -23.91
C PHE A 559 -18.81 28.32 -22.83
N GLN A 560 -20.13 28.12 -22.93
CA GLN A 560 -21.06 28.49 -21.86
C GLN A 560 -20.79 27.71 -20.56
N LEU A 561 -20.50 26.41 -20.67
CA LEU A 561 -20.13 25.59 -19.53
C LEU A 561 -18.81 26.07 -18.90
N LEU A 562 -17.81 26.37 -19.73
CA LEU A 562 -16.52 26.93 -19.31
C LEU A 562 -16.70 28.27 -18.58
N HIS A 563 -17.51 29.16 -19.13
CA HIS A 563 -17.83 30.44 -18.52
C HIS A 563 -18.42 30.26 -17.11
N GLN A 564 -19.46 29.44 -16.97
CA GLN A 564 -20.06 29.17 -15.67
C GLN A 564 -19.11 28.48 -14.68
N THR A 565 -18.19 27.62 -15.15
CA THR A 565 -17.18 27.02 -14.26
C THR A 565 -16.13 28.02 -13.77
N ILE A 566 -15.71 28.96 -14.62
CA ILE A 566 -14.72 29.98 -14.23
C ILE A 566 -15.40 31.05 -13.37
N GLU A 567 -16.67 31.36 -13.62
CA GLU A 567 -17.47 32.23 -12.74
C GLU A 567 -17.58 31.64 -11.33
N ALA A 568 -17.80 30.32 -11.20
CA ALA A 568 -17.76 29.65 -9.90
C ALA A 568 -16.36 29.68 -9.23
N LEU A 569 -15.28 29.84 -10.01
CA LEU A 569 -13.92 30.06 -9.48
C LEU A 569 -13.68 31.53 -9.09
N SER A 570 -14.42 32.48 -9.66
CA SER A 570 -14.25 33.91 -9.36
C SER A 570 -14.67 34.27 -7.93
N SER A 571 -15.53 33.47 -7.31
CA SER A 571 -15.90 33.60 -5.88
C SER A 571 -14.82 33.08 -4.92
N VAL A 572 -13.74 32.47 -5.45
CA VAL A 572 -12.61 31.93 -4.69
C VAL A 572 -11.49 32.98 -4.62
N PRO A 573 -10.71 33.06 -3.51
CA PRO A 573 -9.58 33.98 -3.36
C PRO A 573 -8.36 33.63 -4.24
N SER A 574 -8.55 33.34 -5.53
CA SER A 574 -7.48 33.11 -6.52
C SER A 574 -7.76 33.83 -7.86
N PRO A 575 -7.92 35.17 -7.85
CA PRO A 575 -8.32 35.95 -9.04
C PRO A 575 -7.32 35.84 -10.20
N GLU A 576 -6.04 35.60 -9.90
CA GLU A 576 -5.01 35.36 -10.91
C GLU A 576 -5.28 34.16 -11.80
N LEU A 577 -5.74 33.06 -11.19
CA LEU A 577 -5.97 31.81 -11.90
C LEU A 577 -7.19 31.95 -12.80
N ALA A 578 -8.28 32.51 -12.28
CA ALA A 578 -9.49 32.79 -13.05
C ALA A 578 -9.18 33.69 -14.26
N LEU A 579 -8.39 34.75 -14.07
CA LEU A 579 -7.96 35.65 -15.16
C LEU A 579 -7.18 34.89 -16.24
N ARG A 580 -6.21 34.04 -15.87
CA ARG A 580 -5.45 33.22 -16.84
C ARG A 580 -6.36 32.26 -17.61
N LEU A 581 -7.33 31.63 -16.94
CA LEU A 581 -8.28 30.72 -17.57
C LEU A 581 -9.22 31.46 -18.53
N TYR A 582 -9.71 32.65 -18.18
CA TYR A 582 -10.50 33.48 -19.09
C TYR A 582 -9.71 33.88 -20.34
N LEU A 583 -8.44 34.27 -20.19
CA LEU A 583 -7.59 34.61 -21.32
C LEU A 583 -7.33 33.41 -22.24
N GLN A 584 -7.10 32.22 -21.69
CA GLN A 584 -6.95 31.00 -22.49
C GLN A 584 -8.25 30.59 -23.20
N CYS A 585 -9.41 30.76 -22.54
CA CYS A 585 -10.70 30.53 -23.19
C CYS A 585 -10.98 31.56 -24.29
N ALA A 586 -10.55 32.81 -24.11
CA ALA A 586 -10.66 33.85 -25.14
C ALA A 586 -9.80 33.55 -26.37
N GLU A 587 -8.56 33.07 -26.17
CA GLU A 587 -7.65 32.61 -27.24
C GLU A 587 -8.25 31.40 -27.98
N ALA A 588 -8.80 30.42 -27.25
CA ALA A 588 -9.47 29.28 -27.87
C ALA A 588 -10.75 29.66 -28.64
N ALA A 589 -11.54 30.62 -28.13
CA ALA A 589 -12.70 31.13 -28.85
C ALA A 589 -12.31 31.95 -30.09
N ASN A 590 -11.15 32.62 -30.05
CA ASN A 590 -10.56 33.29 -31.22
C ASN A 590 -10.15 32.26 -32.28
N ASP A 591 -9.52 31.17 -31.88
CA ASP A 591 -9.19 30.08 -32.80
C ASP A 591 -10.42 29.44 -33.47
N CYS A 592 -11.59 29.52 -32.82
CA CYS A 592 -12.87 29.02 -33.35
C CYS A 592 -13.66 30.08 -34.16
N GLY A 593 -13.17 31.31 -34.29
CA GLY A 593 -13.87 32.38 -35.00
C GLY A 593 -15.11 32.94 -34.28
N LEU A 594 -15.25 32.72 -32.97
CA LEU A 594 -16.42 33.14 -32.19
C LEU A 594 -16.18 34.50 -31.51
N GLU A 595 -16.34 35.60 -32.27
CA GLU A 595 -16.08 36.96 -31.78
C GLU A 595 -16.85 37.34 -30.49
N PRO A 596 -18.18 37.12 -30.37
CA PRO A 596 -18.91 37.56 -29.19
C PRO A 596 -18.46 36.86 -27.91
N VAL A 597 -18.12 35.57 -28.02
CA VAL A 597 -17.68 34.74 -26.89
C VAL A 597 -16.27 35.17 -26.44
N SER A 598 -15.35 35.40 -27.39
CA SER A 598 -14.02 35.94 -27.10
C SER A 598 -14.09 37.32 -26.43
N TYR A 599 -15.00 38.18 -26.89
CA TYR A 599 -15.19 39.51 -26.31
C TYR A 599 -15.68 39.42 -24.87
N GLU A 600 -16.69 38.58 -24.60
CA GLU A 600 -17.26 38.38 -23.28
C GLU A 600 -16.20 37.87 -22.28
N PHE A 601 -15.41 36.86 -22.64
CA PHE A 601 -14.33 36.36 -21.78
C PHE A 601 -13.28 37.43 -21.46
N LEU A 602 -12.91 38.27 -22.44
CA LEU A 602 -11.98 39.37 -22.18
C LEU A 602 -12.58 40.45 -21.30
N THR A 603 -13.86 40.80 -21.49
CA THR A 603 -14.53 41.77 -20.62
C THR A 603 -14.56 41.29 -19.17
N GLN A 604 -14.78 40.00 -18.94
CA GLN A 604 -14.78 39.42 -17.60
C GLN A 604 -13.38 39.38 -17.00
N ALA A 605 -12.35 39.10 -17.81
CA ALA A 605 -10.95 39.25 -17.38
C ALA A 605 -10.61 40.70 -16.99
N PHE A 606 -11.16 41.71 -17.69
CA PHE A 606 -11.00 43.11 -17.31
C PHE A 606 -11.73 43.46 -16.00
N ILE A 607 -12.94 42.96 -15.79
CA ILE A 607 -13.69 43.16 -14.55
C ILE A 607 -12.91 42.58 -13.35
N LEU A 608 -12.41 41.35 -13.46
CA LEU A 608 -11.58 40.74 -12.42
C LEU A 608 -10.30 41.53 -12.13
N TYR A 609 -9.68 42.09 -13.16
CA TYR A 609 -8.51 42.96 -12.99
C TYR A 609 -8.84 44.25 -12.23
N GLU A 610 -10.04 44.81 -12.43
CA GLU A 610 -10.46 46.05 -11.76
C GLU A 610 -10.91 45.84 -10.32
N GLU A 611 -11.69 44.78 -10.06
CA GLU A 611 -12.41 44.60 -8.80
C GLU A 611 -11.62 43.80 -7.77
N GLU A 612 -10.92 42.73 -8.20
CA GLU A 612 -10.35 41.72 -7.29
C GLU A 612 -8.82 41.79 -7.15
N MET A 613 -8.11 42.38 -8.11
CA MET A 613 -6.64 42.43 -8.10
C MET A 613 -6.08 43.66 -7.34
N ALA A 614 -5.75 43.51 -6.06
CA ALA A 614 -5.17 44.59 -5.25
C ALA A 614 -3.62 44.68 -5.30
N ASP A 615 -2.90 43.58 -5.50
CA ASP A 615 -1.43 43.59 -5.48
C ASP A 615 -0.84 44.20 -6.77
N SER A 616 -0.01 45.22 -6.60
CA SER A 616 0.70 45.90 -7.69
C SER A 616 1.57 44.98 -8.54
N LYS A 617 2.19 43.93 -7.98
CA LYS A 617 3.02 43.01 -8.80
C LYS A 617 2.14 42.14 -9.70
N VAL A 618 1.06 41.63 -9.13
CA VAL A 618 0.08 40.78 -9.80
C VAL A 618 -0.63 41.53 -10.92
N GLN A 619 -1.04 42.78 -10.67
CA GLN A 619 -1.61 43.67 -11.69
C GLN A 619 -0.67 43.85 -12.89
N VAL A 620 0.63 44.00 -12.65
CA VAL A 620 1.62 44.13 -13.72
C VAL A 620 1.69 42.84 -14.54
N THR A 621 1.75 41.67 -13.91
CA THR A 621 1.75 40.40 -14.66
C THR A 621 0.45 40.20 -15.43
N ALA A 622 -0.70 40.48 -14.81
CA ALA A 622 -2.01 40.34 -15.43
C ALA A 622 -2.17 41.23 -16.67
N ILE A 623 -1.79 42.52 -16.58
CA ILE A 623 -1.91 43.41 -17.73
C ILE A 623 -0.99 43.00 -18.88
N HIS A 624 0.23 42.51 -18.60
CA HIS A 624 1.11 41.98 -19.64
C HIS A 624 0.52 40.73 -20.31
N LEU A 625 -0.14 39.85 -19.55
CA LEU A 625 -0.84 38.70 -20.10
C LEU A 625 -2.04 39.11 -20.96
N ILE A 626 -2.83 40.11 -20.53
CA ILE A 626 -3.94 40.67 -21.32
C ILE A 626 -3.41 41.26 -22.63
N ILE A 627 -2.34 42.06 -22.59
CA ILE A 627 -1.71 42.64 -23.78
C ILE A 627 -1.21 41.54 -24.72
N GLY A 628 -0.51 40.52 -24.18
CA GLY A 628 -0.01 39.40 -24.96
C GLY A 628 -1.13 38.59 -25.62
N THR A 629 -2.25 38.39 -24.92
CA THR A 629 -3.43 37.69 -25.45
C THR A 629 -4.08 38.51 -26.56
N LEU A 630 -4.34 39.81 -26.32
CA LEU A 630 -4.91 40.71 -27.31
C LEU A 630 -4.04 40.83 -28.58
N GLN A 631 -2.73 40.69 -28.47
CA GLN A 631 -1.83 40.71 -29.61
C GLN A 631 -2.01 39.49 -30.53
N ARG A 632 -2.36 38.33 -29.97
CA ARG A 632 -2.59 37.08 -30.71
C ARG A 632 -3.99 36.96 -31.30
N MET A 633 -4.91 37.83 -30.90
CA MET A 633 -6.31 37.77 -31.32
C MET A 633 -6.51 38.52 -32.65
N ASN A 634 -7.14 37.83 -33.59
CA ASN A 634 -7.41 38.29 -34.95
C ASN A 634 -8.92 38.28 -35.31
N VAL A 635 -9.77 37.73 -34.44
CA VAL A 635 -11.21 37.61 -34.69
C VAL A 635 -12.00 38.90 -34.48
N PHE A 636 -11.44 39.89 -33.76
CA PHE A 636 -12.17 41.12 -33.45
C PHE A 636 -12.30 42.06 -34.65
N GLY A 637 -13.51 42.59 -34.84
CA GLY A 637 -13.74 43.76 -35.68
C GLY A 637 -13.04 45.01 -35.12
N ILE A 638 -12.89 46.02 -35.98
CA ILE A 638 -12.14 47.26 -35.70
C ILE A 638 -12.65 47.95 -34.42
N GLU A 639 -13.97 48.04 -34.24
CA GLU A 639 -14.60 48.72 -33.08
C GLU A 639 -14.33 47.98 -31.77
N ASN A 640 -14.56 46.66 -31.75
CA ASN A 640 -14.33 45.83 -30.56
C ASN A 640 -12.84 45.82 -30.19
N ARG A 641 -11.95 45.73 -31.18
CA ARG A 641 -10.50 45.82 -30.97
C ARG A 641 -10.08 47.18 -30.42
N ASP A 642 -10.62 48.27 -30.95
CA ASP A 642 -10.32 49.64 -30.49
C ASP A 642 -10.78 49.86 -29.04
N THR A 643 -11.98 49.38 -28.66
CA THR A 643 -12.45 49.50 -27.28
C THR A 643 -11.56 48.74 -26.29
N LEU A 644 -11.18 47.50 -26.61
CA LEU A 644 -10.33 46.65 -25.75
C LEU A 644 -8.90 47.21 -25.64
N THR A 645 -8.31 47.69 -26.74
CA THR A 645 -6.98 48.33 -26.72
C THR A 645 -6.98 49.62 -25.91
N HIS A 646 -8.02 50.44 -26.04
CA HIS A 646 -8.17 51.66 -25.27
C HIS A 646 -8.31 51.36 -23.76
N LYS A 647 -9.08 50.32 -23.39
CA LYS A 647 -9.15 49.86 -21.99
C LYS A 647 -7.79 49.38 -21.48
N ALA A 648 -7.11 48.49 -22.21
CA ALA A 648 -5.79 47.97 -21.86
C ALA A 648 -4.76 49.11 -21.66
N THR A 649 -4.66 50.03 -22.62
CA THR A 649 -3.78 51.22 -22.50
C THR A 649 -4.17 52.13 -21.34
N GLY A 650 -5.46 52.27 -21.06
CA GLY A 650 -5.98 52.96 -19.89
C GLY A 650 -5.47 52.36 -18.58
N TYR A 651 -5.56 51.04 -18.42
CA TYR A 651 -5.08 50.33 -17.22
C TYR A 651 -3.55 50.33 -17.10
N SER A 652 -2.81 50.13 -18.20
CA SER A 652 -1.35 50.24 -18.20
C SER A 652 -0.89 51.61 -17.68
N ALA A 653 -1.65 52.67 -17.99
CA ALA A 653 -1.36 54.01 -17.52
C ALA A 653 -1.88 54.32 -16.10
N LYS A 654 -2.60 53.42 -15.44
CA LYS A 654 -3.07 53.58 -14.05
C LYS A 654 -2.21 52.80 -13.03
N LEU A 655 -1.21 52.05 -13.48
CA LEU A 655 -0.29 51.32 -12.59
C LEU A 655 0.44 52.28 -11.62
N LEU A 656 0.61 51.82 -10.38
CA LEU A 656 1.18 52.62 -9.28
C LEU A 656 2.67 52.94 -9.48
N LYS A 657 3.46 51.94 -9.89
CA LYS A 657 4.91 52.07 -10.05
C LYS A 657 5.25 52.62 -11.44
N LYS A 658 5.99 53.73 -11.47
CA LYS A 658 6.40 54.40 -12.72
C LYS A 658 7.21 53.51 -13.68
N PRO A 659 8.18 52.69 -13.23
CA PRO A 659 8.88 51.76 -14.12
C PRO A 659 7.94 50.75 -14.78
N ASP A 660 7.06 50.14 -14.01
CA ASP A 660 6.13 49.13 -14.51
C ASP A 660 5.04 49.75 -15.41
N GLN A 661 4.61 50.98 -15.08
CA GLN A 661 3.74 51.81 -15.92
C GLN A 661 4.40 52.09 -17.28
N CYS A 662 5.69 52.45 -17.31
CA CYS A 662 6.44 52.67 -18.54
C CYS A 662 6.48 51.39 -19.40
N ARG A 663 6.81 50.25 -18.78
CA ARG A 663 6.88 48.93 -19.44
C ARG A 663 5.55 48.50 -20.05
N ALA A 664 4.47 48.60 -19.28
CA ALA A 664 3.14 48.26 -19.78
C ALA A 664 2.69 49.20 -20.92
N VAL A 665 2.97 50.50 -20.83
CA VAL A 665 2.56 51.49 -21.85
C VAL A 665 3.32 51.31 -23.17
N TYR A 666 4.63 51.05 -23.13
CA TYR A 666 5.34 50.73 -24.37
C TYR A 666 4.94 49.34 -24.88
N ALA A 667 4.58 48.37 -24.02
CA ALA A 667 4.10 47.07 -24.47
C ALA A 667 2.80 47.21 -25.29
N CYS A 668 1.90 48.10 -24.87
CA CYS A 668 0.70 48.43 -25.62
C CYS A 668 0.96 48.99 -27.02
N SER A 669 2.14 49.54 -27.31
CA SER A 669 2.48 49.98 -28.67
C SER A 669 2.47 48.82 -29.68
N HIS A 670 2.76 47.59 -29.23
CA HIS A 670 2.68 46.38 -30.07
C HIS A 670 1.23 46.00 -30.44
N LEU A 671 0.22 46.49 -29.71
CA LEU A 671 -1.19 46.23 -30.05
C LEU A 671 -1.64 46.98 -31.31
N PHE A 672 -0.98 48.10 -31.62
CA PHE A 672 -1.29 48.96 -32.78
C PHE A 672 -0.43 48.63 -34.01
N TRP A 673 0.41 47.60 -33.93
CA TRP A 673 1.33 47.21 -35.00
C TRP A 673 1.54 45.70 -35.04
N VAL A 674 0.66 45.01 -35.76
CA VAL A 674 0.69 43.55 -35.95
C VAL A 674 1.20 43.21 -37.36
N ASN A 675 2.14 42.26 -37.46
CA ASN A 675 2.84 41.95 -38.71
C ASN A 675 2.10 40.97 -39.65
N GLU A 676 0.92 40.49 -39.27
CA GLU A 676 0.11 39.57 -40.09
C GLU A 676 -0.61 40.29 -41.24
N GLN A 677 -1.05 39.54 -42.27
CA GLN A 677 -1.54 40.08 -43.55
C GLN A 677 -2.79 40.98 -43.40
N ASP A 678 -3.58 40.80 -42.34
CA ASP A 678 -4.74 41.64 -41.96
C ASP A 678 -4.53 42.41 -40.63
N GLY A 679 -3.27 42.57 -40.20
CA GLY A 679 -2.93 43.23 -38.94
C GLY A 679 -3.11 44.75 -38.96
N VAL A 680 -3.59 45.31 -37.85
CA VAL A 680 -3.68 46.77 -37.64
C VAL A 680 -2.27 47.39 -37.68
N LYS A 681 -2.08 48.40 -38.54
CA LYS A 681 -0.82 49.14 -38.72
C LYS A 681 -1.05 50.65 -38.52
N ASP A 682 -1.18 51.06 -37.27
CA ASP A 682 -1.42 52.47 -36.89
C ASP A 682 -0.15 53.11 -36.32
N GLY A 683 0.69 53.66 -37.21
CA GLY A 683 1.99 54.23 -36.84
C GLY A 683 1.89 55.44 -35.90
N GLU A 684 0.81 56.22 -35.99
CA GLU A 684 0.57 57.39 -35.14
C GLU A 684 0.26 56.99 -33.69
N ARG A 685 -0.58 55.97 -33.49
CA ARG A 685 -0.93 55.46 -32.16
C ARG A 685 0.25 54.77 -31.48
N VAL A 686 1.10 54.09 -32.26
CA VAL A 686 2.40 53.55 -31.79
C VAL A 686 3.27 54.69 -31.24
N LEU A 687 3.46 55.75 -32.02
CA LEU A 687 4.27 56.91 -31.61
C LEU A 687 3.67 57.60 -30.37
N LEU A 688 2.34 57.69 -30.27
CA LEU A 688 1.67 58.26 -29.11
C LEU A 688 1.91 57.45 -27.84
N CYS A 689 1.88 56.11 -27.92
CA CYS A 689 2.22 55.22 -26.82
C CYS A 689 3.69 55.37 -26.39
N LEU A 690 4.61 55.40 -27.36
CA LEU A 690 6.05 55.55 -27.10
C LEU A 690 6.39 56.93 -26.50
N LYS A 691 5.77 58.01 -26.99
CA LYS A 691 5.89 59.36 -26.40
C LYS A 691 5.32 59.41 -24.98
N ARG A 692 4.21 58.72 -24.72
CA ARG A 692 3.63 58.61 -23.38
C ARG A 692 4.53 57.83 -22.44
N ALA A 693 5.10 56.71 -22.88
CA ALA A 693 6.10 55.96 -22.13
C ALA A 693 7.33 56.82 -21.80
N LEU A 694 7.81 57.62 -22.74
CA LEU A 694 8.97 58.50 -22.56
C LEU A 694 8.71 59.56 -21.48
N ARG A 695 7.52 60.17 -21.47
CA ARG A 695 7.11 61.11 -20.41
C ARG A 695 7.07 60.44 -19.03
N ILE A 696 6.63 59.18 -18.97
CA ILE A 696 6.58 58.41 -17.72
C ILE A 696 7.99 58.05 -17.24
N ALA A 697 8.89 57.66 -18.15
CA ALA A 697 10.30 57.40 -17.86
C ALA A 697 11.00 58.64 -17.28
N ASN A 698 10.82 59.81 -17.92
CA ASN A 698 11.35 61.09 -17.43
C ASN A 698 10.81 61.44 -16.03
N ALA A 699 9.52 61.22 -15.78
CA ALA A 699 8.92 61.46 -14.46
C ALA A 699 9.45 60.48 -13.40
N ALA A 700 9.73 59.23 -13.77
CA ALA A 700 10.34 58.23 -12.87
C ALA A 700 11.76 58.64 -12.45
N GLN A 701 12.54 59.13 -13.41
CA GLN A 701 13.90 59.58 -13.20
C GLN A 701 13.96 60.83 -12.31
N GLN A 702 13.06 61.80 -12.53
CA GLN A 702 12.96 63.01 -11.69
C GLN A 702 12.57 62.71 -10.23
N MET A 703 11.69 61.72 -10.01
CA MET A 703 11.30 61.27 -8.67
C MET A 703 12.44 60.54 -7.92
N ASN A 704 13.29 59.81 -8.64
CA ASN A 704 14.41 59.11 -8.03
C ASN A 704 15.58 60.06 -7.74
N ALA A 705 15.82 61.04 -8.62
CA ALA A 705 16.79 62.11 -8.41
C ALA A 705 16.50 62.93 -7.13
N THR A 706 15.22 63.11 -6.78
CA THR A 706 14.82 63.79 -5.53
C THR A 706 14.95 62.92 -4.27
N ARG A 707 15.10 61.59 -4.41
CA ARG A 707 15.27 60.63 -3.30
C ARG A 707 16.71 60.14 -3.11
N GLY A 708 17.68 60.72 -3.84
CA GLY A 708 19.10 60.34 -3.76
C GLY A 708 19.41 58.94 -4.28
N SER A 709 18.53 58.34 -5.08
CA SER A 709 18.71 57.03 -5.70
C SER A 709 18.91 57.20 -7.21
N SER A 710 19.82 56.42 -7.80
CA SER A 710 20.07 56.45 -9.24
C SER A 710 18.79 56.16 -10.03
N GLY A 711 18.52 56.98 -11.05
CA GLY A 711 17.40 56.77 -11.96
C GLY A 711 17.59 55.48 -12.78
N HIS A 712 16.49 54.86 -13.20
CA HIS A 712 16.53 53.66 -14.03
C HIS A 712 16.94 54.00 -15.49
N VAL A 713 18.24 54.16 -15.76
CA VAL A 713 18.78 54.32 -17.12
C VAL A 713 18.39 53.12 -18.00
N THR A 714 18.29 51.93 -17.39
CA THR A 714 17.71 50.71 -17.99
C THR A 714 16.41 50.94 -18.76
N LEU A 715 15.47 51.74 -18.25
CA LEU A 715 14.18 51.97 -18.92
C LEU A 715 14.35 52.71 -20.26
N PHE A 716 15.26 53.67 -20.33
CA PHE A 716 15.53 54.39 -21.58
C PHE A 716 16.23 53.50 -22.60
N ILE A 717 17.13 52.61 -22.16
CA ILE A 717 17.76 51.62 -23.05
C ILE A 717 16.73 50.59 -23.56
N GLU A 718 15.83 50.11 -22.69
CA GLU A 718 14.69 49.26 -23.10
C GLU A 718 13.82 49.97 -24.13
N MET A 719 13.50 51.25 -23.91
CA MET A 719 12.73 52.05 -24.85
C MET A 719 13.45 52.22 -26.18
N LEU A 720 14.75 52.52 -26.17
CA LEU A 720 15.57 52.63 -27.39
C LEU A 720 15.46 51.34 -28.22
N ASN A 721 15.56 50.17 -27.59
CA ASN A 721 15.37 48.89 -28.25
C ASN A 721 13.97 48.72 -28.86
N LYS A 722 12.92 49.27 -28.22
CA LYS A 722 11.56 49.27 -28.80
C LYS A 722 11.43 50.21 -30.01
N TYR A 723 12.04 51.39 -29.96
CA TYR A 723 12.08 52.29 -31.12
C TYR A 723 12.82 51.65 -32.30
N LEU A 724 13.95 50.99 -32.04
CA LEU A 724 14.70 50.23 -33.04
C LEU A 724 13.87 49.08 -33.65
N TYR A 725 13.13 48.34 -32.81
CA TYR A 725 12.23 47.29 -33.31
C TYR A 725 11.20 47.82 -34.31
N PHE A 726 10.52 48.93 -34.00
CA PHE A 726 9.51 49.47 -34.91
C PHE A 726 10.13 50.14 -36.16
N LEU A 727 11.36 50.65 -36.05
CA LEU A 727 12.12 51.10 -37.21
C LEU A 727 12.40 49.93 -38.17
N GLU A 728 12.84 48.78 -37.65
CA GLU A 728 13.06 47.57 -38.46
C GLU A 728 11.79 47.04 -39.11
N LYS A 729 10.64 47.20 -38.45
CA LYS A 729 9.33 46.83 -38.98
C LYS A 729 8.76 47.84 -39.98
N GLY A 730 9.51 48.89 -40.32
CA GLY A 730 9.19 49.85 -41.37
C GLY A 730 8.09 50.83 -40.98
N ASN A 731 7.97 51.21 -39.70
CA ASN A 731 7.03 52.24 -39.29
C ASN A 731 7.50 53.64 -39.74
N PRO A 732 6.80 54.32 -40.66
CA PRO A 732 7.26 55.59 -41.24
C PRO A 732 7.24 56.76 -40.25
N GLN A 733 6.52 56.63 -39.13
CA GLN A 733 6.37 57.68 -38.12
C GLN A 733 7.53 57.72 -37.11
N ILE A 734 8.41 56.73 -37.12
CA ILE A 734 9.60 56.69 -36.27
C ILE A 734 10.79 57.17 -37.09
N THR A 735 11.18 58.41 -36.86
CA THR A 735 12.30 59.03 -37.56
C THR A 735 13.62 58.76 -36.84
N SER A 736 14.70 58.66 -37.61
CA SER A 736 16.07 58.49 -37.11
C SER A 736 16.51 59.63 -36.18
N SER A 737 15.88 60.81 -36.27
CA SER A 737 16.08 61.92 -35.34
C SER A 737 15.61 61.62 -33.93
N VAL A 738 14.44 60.98 -33.74
CA VAL A 738 13.91 60.66 -32.41
C VAL A 738 14.79 59.61 -31.70
N ILE A 739 15.36 58.70 -32.48
CA ILE A 739 16.30 57.69 -31.98
C ILE A 739 17.62 58.34 -31.56
N HIS A 740 18.12 59.28 -32.37
CA HIS A 740 19.33 60.05 -32.04
C HIS A 740 19.15 60.88 -30.77
N ASP A 741 18.03 61.61 -30.65
CA ASP A 741 17.70 62.40 -29.46
C ASP A 741 17.65 61.52 -28.20
N LEU A 742 17.13 60.28 -28.31
CA LEU A 742 17.08 59.33 -27.20
C LEU A 742 18.46 58.77 -26.83
N ILE A 743 19.33 58.50 -27.82
CA ILE A 743 20.72 58.06 -27.59
C ILE A 743 21.51 59.15 -26.86
N ASP A 744 21.39 60.40 -27.30
CA ASP A 744 22.08 61.54 -26.68
C ASP A 744 21.56 61.80 -25.26
N HIS A 745 20.26 61.61 -25.04
CA HIS A 745 19.68 61.68 -23.71
C HIS A 745 20.27 60.59 -22.79
N ILE A 746 20.34 59.34 -23.24
CA ILE A 746 20.94 58.22 -22.47
C ILE A 746 22.42 58.50 -22.14
N ARG A 747 23.19 59.03 -23.09
CA ARG A 747 24.60 59.39 -22.87
C ARG A 747 24.77 60.46 -21.80
N THR A 748 23.94 61.49 -21.88
CA THR A 748 23.96 62.62 -20.92
C THR A 748 23.67 62.11 -19.51
N GLU A 749 22.73 61.18 -19.37
CA GLU A 749 22.36 60.59 -18.08
C GLU A 749 23.44 59.66 -17.51
N ILE A 750 24.06 58.81 -18.33
CA ILE A 750 25.19 57.96 -17.94
C ILE A 750 26.40 58.79 -17.50
N GLN A 751 26.61 59.97 -18.11
CA GLN A 751 27.72 60.87 -17.83
C GLN A 751 27.47 61.82 -16.65
N SER A 752 26.27 61.86 -16.09
CA SER A 752 25.94 62.78 -14.99
C SER A 752 26.54 62.30 -13.65
N ASP A 753 27.41 63.11 -13.03
CA ASP A 753 28.25 62.81 -11.87
C ASP A 753 27.52 62.45 -10.54
N ASN A 754 26.18 62.42 -10.52
CA ASN A 754 25.37 62.00 -9.37
C ASN A 754 24.99 60.51 -9.39
N THR A 755 25.49 59.74 -10.36
CA THR A 755 25.07 58.36 -10.62
C THR A 755 26.13 57.35 -10.15
N THR A 756 25.82 56.55 -9.13
CA THR A 756 26.43 55.21 -9.04
C THR A 756 25.83 54.38 -10.17
N SER A 757 26.39 54.49 -11.38
CA SER A 757 25.92 53.72 -12.54
C SER A 757 26.19 52.24 -12.30
N ASP A 758 25.16 51.40 -12.35
CA ASP A 758 25.31 49.97 -12.26
C ASP A 758 26.12 49.48 -13.49
N PRO A 759 27.21 48.71 -13.34
CA PRO A 759 28.05 48.28 -14.46
C PRO A 759 27.29 47.44 -15.50
N SER A 760 26.14 46.85 -15.12
CA SER A 760 25.22 46.16 -16.02
C SER A 760 24.59 47.06 -17.08
N ASP A 761 24.25 48.30 -16.73
CA ASP A 761 23.52 49.22 -17.61
C ASP A 761 24.42 49.74 -18.72
N ASN A 762 25.69 50.01 -18.38
CA ASN A 762 26.73 50.39 -19.33
C ASN A 762 27.05 49.25 -20.31
N ALA A 763 27.06 48.00 -19.83
CA ALA A 763 27.22 46.82 -20.68
C ALA A 763 26.01 46.61 -21.61
N PHE A 764 24.79 46.83 -21.11
CA PHE A 764 23.55 46.71 -21.89
C PHE A 764 23.45 47.78 -22.98
N PHE A 765 23.80 49.02 -22.66
CA PHE A 765 23.89 50.11 -23.63
C PHE A 765 24.96 49.83 -24.69
N SER A 766 26.16 49.43 -24.28
CA SER A 766 27.26 49.09 -25.20
C SER A 766 26.88 47.96 -26.17
N SER A 767 26.14 46.96 -25.68
CA SER A 767 25.63 45.86 -26.52
C SER A 767 24.59 46.35 -27.52
N THR A 768 23.69 47.24 -27.09
CA THR A 768 22.69 47.87 -27.97
C THR A 768 23.37 48.72 -29.05
N MET A 769 24.43 49.46 -28.71
CA MET A 769 25.20 50.24 -29.70
C MET A 769 25.92 49.34 -30.72
N ARG A 770 26.51 48.22 -30.28
CA ARG A 770 27.08 47.21 -31.19
C ARG A 770 26.03 46.62 -32.12
N TYR A 771 24.80 46.41 -31.65
CA TYR A 771 23.69 45.94 -32.48
C TYR A 771 23.35 46.96 -33.59
N ILE A 772 23.27 48.24 -33.26
CA ILE A 772 23.06 49.33 -34.23
C ILE A 772 24.20 49.35 -35.27
N GLU A 773 25.45 49.24 -34.83
CA GLU A 773 26.63 49.19 -35.72
C GLU A 773 26.63 47.96 -36.63
N PHE A 774 26.26 46.79 -36.11
CA PHE A 774 26.14 45.56 -36.89
C PHE A 774 25.07 45.70 -37.99
N HIS A 775 23.91 46.29 -37.68
CA HIS A 775 22.84 46.49 -38.66
C HIS A 775 23.19 47.53 -39.74
N LYS A 776 24.07 48.50 -39.45
CA LYS A 776 24.65 49.41 -40.45
C LYS A 776 25.58 48.72 -41.44
N GLN A 777 26.24 47.62 -41.03
CA GLN A 777 27.21 46.91 -41.88
C GLN A 777 26.56 45.81 -42.75
N LYS A 778 25.31 45.43 -42.45
CA LYS A 778 24.65 44.24 -43.00
C LYS A 778 24.10 44.42 -44.43
N GLY A 779 23.93 45.66 -44.89
CA GLY A 779 23.40 46.01 -46.22
C GLY A 779 21.90 45.73 -46.41
N GLY A 780 21.23 46.49 -47.28
CA GLY A 780 19.78 46.39 -47.60
C GLY A 780 18.94 47.61 -47.17
N SER A 781 17.61 47.58 -47.40
CA SER A 781 16.69 48.69 -47.06
C SER A 781 16.64 49.02 -45.56
N ILE A 782 16.92 48.04 -44.71
CA ILE A 782 17.07 48.23 -43.26
C ILE A 782 18.39 48.96 -42.96
N SER A 783 19.46 48.70 -43.71
CA SER A 783 20.76 49.39 -43.55
C SER A 783 20.65 50.89 -43.82
N GLU A 784 19.89 51.29 -44.85
CA GLU A 784 19.67 52.70 -45.20
C GLU A 784 18.93 53.48 -44.10
N SER A 785 17.98 52.83 -43.42
CA SER A 785 17.24 53.43 -42.29
C SER A 785 18.14 53.59 -41.05
N TYR A 786 19.08 52.66 -40.86
CA TYR A 786 20.05 52.67 -39.77
C TYR A 786 21.26 53.59 -40.02
N GLU A 787 21.67 53.81 -41.28
CA GLU A 787 22.73 54.76 -41.66
C GLU A 787 22.40 56.20 -41.26
N GLN A 788 21.11 56.56 -41.27
CA GLN A 788 20.63 57.88 -40.85
C GLN A 788 20.71 58.10 -39.33
N ILE A 789 20.95 57.06 -38.54
CA ILE A 789 21.13 57.17 -37.08
C ILE A 789 22.59 57.52 -36.81
N LYS A 790 22.86 58.73 -36.32
CA LYS A 790 24.20 59.08 -35.83
C LYS A 790 24.42 58.39 -34.48
N VAL A 791 25.34 57.42 -34.50
CA VAL A 791 25.89 56.80 -33.28
C VAL A 791 26.97 57.73 -32.80
#